data_AF-A0A552WSE5-F1
#
_entry.id   AF-A0A552WSE5-F1
#
_cell.length_a   1.000
_cell.length_b   1.000
_cell.length_c   1.000
_cell.angle_alpha   90.00
_cell.angle_beta   90.00
_cell.angle_gamma   90.00
#
_symmetry.space_group_name_H-M   'P 1'
#
loop_
_entity.id
_entity.type
_entity.pdbx_description
1 polymer ?
#
loop_
_entity_poly.entity_id
_entity_poly.type
_entity_poly.pdbx_seq_one_letter_code
_entity_poly.pdbx_strand_id
1 'polypeptide(L)'
;MVAGRQGRAEDRRRRDRALPGHRRHGAPGARLGAGPGRAPARRDRLTDLLRPDLGCGRRPGPVRHRRRGGHAPQPQADADDQAGGPRREQEHRGRPADQVRHPIAAAGDEPQPHDGRSRGRRRRHRQPRPLRGRPALPARAGRSAGGGQGAGTRGHPHPGEGGQAPRRRRPGRPAGPHLARAVRARPRGSRAPLRVRRPRARLRHVPAPARQRRGHAPGPRGPRKGPPVKNRQISQFFAPIGVVGIVLLLVVPLPAPLLDVLIAINITVSVLVLLTTMYIKKPLDFSIFPSLVLVATLFRLGLNVAATRLVLRDAYAGQVIDAFGHFVVGGSLVIGLVIFLILVVIQFAVITNGAGRAAEVSARFTLDAMPGKQMAIDADLNAGLIDEHDARRRRAEVASEADFHGAMDGASKFVKGDAIASVVITIINLIGGFIIGMVTHGMSAGESIETYAILTVGDGLVTQIPALLMSVATGLVVTRATADEDMGTAASKQLLQSRNALTIAGIAALALGLIPGLPKMPFIIVGVVLLVLAQRVRKADQQAEAEAAAPVGNALQPAPETTEQLIEQMRVHALEILLAPDLVDLVGGSADQDLLARVRALRRKTALEMGFVLPPVRTRDSVDLPVAAYAIKMSGVEVARGQAPSGRMLALGDGLDNLPGSLVHEPVFGLPGKWIPAELRHSAEMAGATVIDRTSVIITHLSSLISTHAPRLLGREDVRVLNEGLKQTNPSVVEELVPALLSLGEVQRVLQGLLAEQVPILDLARIYEALTLRGKVSTDAEGLVEAARVSLGDTIVDRNASDHVLRVLTIEPATEQMLLESLRPGDGGTQLSLAPDRVEGLLTSVRAQVEAAEASGKQVVLVCAPAIRPALRRLVALAVPRLPVLSYSEVSGTTLTIDTVGVVGVGHAIAA
;
A
#
# COMPACT_ATOMS: atom_id res chain seq x y z
N MET A 1 -56.84 -32.75 20.62
CA MET A 1 -58.10 -32.17 21.15
C MET A 1 -57.87 -30.65 21.22
N VAL A 2 -58.64 -29.73 20.60
CA VAL A 2 -60.08 -29.68 20.25
C VAL A 2 -60.93 -29.70 21.53
N ALA A 3 -61.73 -28.68 21.92
CA ALA A 3 -62.06 -27.34 21.37
C ALA A 3 -62.52 -26.42 22.55
N GLY A 4 -62.87 -25.12 22.44
CA GLY A 4 -62.89 -24.12 21.35
C GLY A 4 -64.09 -23.14 21.46
N ARG A 5 -64.20 -22.16 20.52
CA ARG A 5 -65.30 -21.15 20.32
C ARG A 5 -65.39 -20.01 21.38
N GLN A 6 -65.83 -18.77 21.07
CA GLN A 6 -66.28 -18.06 19.83
C GLN A 6 -66.18 -16.50 20.06
N GLY A 7 -66.22 -15.57 19.09
CA GLY A 7 -66.17 -15.68 17.62
C GLY A 7 -66.92 -14.61 16.77
N ARG A 8 -66.88 -13.31 17.08
CA ARG A 8 -67.39 -12.15 16.27
C ARG A 8 -66.58 -10.87 16.59
N ALA A 9 -66.38 -9.89 15.71
CA ALA A 9 -66.60 -9.79 14.25
C ALA A 9 -65.78 -8.63 13.60
N GLU A 10 -65.52 -8.73 12.28
CA GLU A 10 -65.05 -7.69 11.33
C GLU A 10 -63.66 -7.02 11.57
N ASP A 11 -62.93 -6.48 10.58
CA ASP A 11 -63.28 -6.13 9.18
C ASP A 11 -62.28 -6.68 8.09
N ARG A 12 -62.05 -5.97 6.98
CA ARG A 12 -61.64 -6.49 5.65
C ARG A 12 -60.13 -6.71 5.47
N ARG A 13 -59.66 -7.89 5.02
CA ARG A 13 -59.49 -8.39 3.61
C ARG A 13 -58.50 -7.55 2.76
N ARG A 14 -57.64 -8.08 1.88
CA ARG A 14 -57.18 -9.43 1.41
C ARG A 14 -55.89 -9.19 0.55
N ARG A 15 -55.09 -10.14 0.05
CA ARG A 15 -55.19 -11.61 -0.18
C ARG A 15 -53.77 -12.24 -0.32
N ASP A 16 -53.72 -13.57 -0.36
CA ASP A 16 -52.52 -14.39 -0.65
C ASP A 16 -52.81 -15.39 -1.82
N ARG A 17 -51.74 -15.96 -2.41
CA ARG A 17 -51.63 -17.17 -3.28
C ARG A 17 -52.03 -17.20 -4.77
N ALA A 18 -51.02 -17.57 -5.57
CA ALA A 18 -50.96 -18.74 -6.49
C ALA A 18 -51.43 -18.72 -7.97
N LEU A 19 -50.70 -19.54 -8.75
CA LEU A 19 -50.89 -20.07 -10.12
C LEU A 19 -52.10 -21.07 -10.19
N PRO A 20 -52.60 -21.57 -11.36
CA PRO A 20 -51.89 -21.78 -12.65
C PRO A 20 -52.70 -21.67 -13.98
N GLY A 21 -52.03 -21.90 -15.12
CA GLY A 21 -52.48 -22.93 -16.10
C GLY A 21 -53.38 -22.59 -17.31
N HIS A 22 -52.76 -22.58 -18.50
CA HIS A 22 -53.25 -23.19 -19.78
C HIS A 22 -54.33 -22.54 -20.70
N ARG A 23 -53.94 -22.45 -21.99
CA ARG A 23 -54.69 -22.70 -23.27
C ARG A 23 -55.58 -21.63 -23.95
N ARG A 24 -55.11 -21.31 -25.19
CA ARG A 24 -55.81 -21.40 -26.52
C ARG A 24 -56.63 -20.22 -27.08
N HIS A 25 -56.30 -19.90 -28.35
CA HIS A 25 -57.05 -19.21 -29.43
C HIS A 25 -57.57 -17.77 -29.15
N GLY A 26 -57.59 -16.84 -30.11
CA GLY A 26 -57.13 -16.88 -31.51
C GLY A 26 -57.09 -15.48 -32.15
N ALA A 27 -56.61 -15.40 -33.40
CA ALA A 27 -56.67 -14.21 -34.29
C ALA A 27 -57.87 -14.36 -35.27
N PRO A 28 -58.09 -13.54 -36.34
CA PRO A 28 -57.35 -12.34 -36.82
C PRO A 28 -58.22 -11.15 -37.36
N GLY A 29 -57.58 -10.03 -37.71
CA GLY A 29 -58.03 -9.08 -38.76
C GLY A 29 -59.17 -8.09 -38.42
N ALA A 30 -59.52 -7.11 -39.27
CA ALA A 30 -58.81 -6.58 -40.45
C ALA A 30 -59.32 -5.17 -40.91
N ARG A 31 -58.38 -4.31 -41.34
CA ARG A 31 -58.37 -3.34 -42.49
C ARG A 31 -59.55 -2.37 -42.82
N LEU A 32 -59.17 -1.33 -43.59
CA LEU A 32 -59.98 -0.33 -44.35
C LEU A 32 -60.53 0.87 -43.53
N GLY A 33 -60.55 2.12 -44.05
CA GLY A 33 -59.94 2.65 -45.29
C GLY A 33 -60.29 4.12 -45.61
N ALA A 34 -59.52 4.73 -46.53
CA ALA A 34 -59.73 6.05 -47.19
C ALA A 34 -59.60 7.37 -46.36
N GLY A 35 -59.32 8.48 -47.07
CA GLY A 35 -59.19 9.86 -46.55
C GLY A 35 -60.39 10.75 -46.94
N PRO A 36 -60.24 12.04 -47.36
CA PRO A 36 -59.01 12.84 -47.61
C PRO A 36 -59.04 14.29 -47.02
N GLY A 37 -58.00 15.12 -47.29
CA GLY A 37 -58.21 16.58 -47.48
C GLY A 37 -57.20 17.61 -46.92
N ARG A 38 -56.37 18.16 -47.81
CA ARG A 38 -55.76 19.53 -47.82
C ARG A 38 -54.66 19.92 -46.79
N ALA A 39 -53.77 20.80 -47.27
CA ALA A 39 -52.70 21.54 -46.55
C ALA A 39 -53.21 22.96 -46.14
N PRO A 40 -52.44 23.96 -45.59
CA PRO A 40 -50.97 24.18 -45.51
C PRO A 40 -50.49 24.61 -44.08
N ALA A 41 -49.32 25.24 -43.84
CA ALA A 41 -47.90 24.89 -44.12
C ALA A 41 -46.92 25.81 -43.32
N ARG A 42 -45.71 25.30 -42.98
CA ARG A 42 -44.41 26.00 -42.71
C ARG A 42 -44.27 27.13 -41.64
N ARG A 43 -43.16 27.00 -40.86
CA ARG A 43 -42.28 28.07 -40.28
C ARG A 43 -42.83 28.93 -39.11
N ASP A 44 -42.04 29.55 -38.22
CA ASP A 44 -40.57 29.51 -37.95
C ASP A 44 -40.26 29.96 -36.48
N ARG A 45 -39.06 29.59 -35.97
CA ARG A 45 -38.17 30.30 -35.00
C ARG A 45 -38.65 30.91 -33.64
N LEU A 46 -37.99 30.40 -32.58
CA LEU A 46 -37.30 31.09 -31.45
C LEU A 46 -38.02 31.89 -30.31
N THR A 47 -37.59 31.56 -29.07
CA THR A 47 -37.40 32.39 -27.84
C THR A 47 -38.59 33.10 -27.13
N ASP A 48 -38.98 32.50 -26.01
CA ASP A 48 -38.85 33.00 -24.62
C ASP A 48 -39.54 34.28 -24.07
N LEU A 49 -40.39 34.02 -23.04
CA LEU A 49 -40.52 34.73 -21.73
C LEU A 49 -41.12 36.18 -21.73
N LEU A 50 -41.82 36.68 -20.69
CA LEU A 50 -42.16 36.20 -19.31
C LEU A 50 -43.38 36.99 -18.74
N ARG A 51 -43.64 36.80 -17.42
CA ARG A 51 -44.44 37.64 -16.47
C ARG A 51 -45.97 37.45 -16.44
N PRO A 52 -46.70 37.87 -15.36
CA PRO A 52 -46.35 38.88 -14.33
C PRO A 52 -46.49 38.45 -12.83
N ASP A 53 -46.14 39.27 -11.82
CA ASP A 53 -45.15 40.40 -11.78
C ASP A 53 -44.18 40.27 -10.56
N LEU A 54 -43.83 41.16 -9.62
CA LEU A 54 -44.09 42.58 -9.20
C LEU A 54 -42.73 43.34 -9.09
N GLY A 55 -42.55 44.58 -8.58
CA GLY A 55 -43.39 45.54 -7.82
C GLY A 55 -43.17 45.45 -6.30
N CYS A 56 -43.16 46.51 -5.48
CA CYS A 56 -43.21 47.98 -5.70
C CYS A 56 -42.69 48.70 -4.43
N GLY A 57 -42.23 49.96 -4.45
CA GLY A 57 -42.10 50.89 -5.58
C GLY A 57 -41.76 52.35 -5.16
N ARG A 58 -41.84 53.29 -6.14
CA ARG A 58 -41.54 54.76 -6.10
C ARG A 58 -40.04 55.13 -6.02
N ARG A 59 -39.50 56.21 -6.63
CA ARG A 59 -39.78 57.11 -7.81
C ARG A 59 -38.62 58.17 -7.87
N PRO A 60 -38.50 59.13 -8.83
CA PRO A 60 -38.93 59.24 -10.24
C PRO A 60 -37.82 59.72 -11.25
N GLY A 61 -38.05 59.68 -12.59
CA GLY A 61 -37.23 60.41 -13.61
C GLY A 61 -37.03 59.72 -14.99
N PRO A 62 -37.27 60.35 -16.18
CA PRO A 62 -37.17 59.74 -17.54
C PRO A 62 -36.01 60.33 -18.42
N VAL A 63 -35.81 60.20 -19.76
CA VAL A 63 -36.65 59.92 -20.97
C VAL A 63 -35.79 59.49 -22.21
N ARG A 64 -36.40 58.88 -23.26
CA ARG A 64 -36.01 58.85 -24.73
C ARG A 64 -34.70 58.08 -25.14
N HIS A 65 -34.49 57.52 -26.37
CA HIS A 65 -35.37 57.02 -27.47
C HIS A 65 -34.59 56.19 -28.58
N ARG A 66 -35.29 55.29 -29.32
CA ARG A 66 -35.12 54.81 -30.75
C ARG A 66 -33.84 54.10 -31.34
N ARG A 67 -33.98 52.79 -31.65
CA ARG A 67 -34.12 52.07 -32.98
C ARG A 67 -33.23 52.32 -34.25
N ARG A 68 -32.94 51.20 -34.97
CA ARG A 68 -32.43 51.00 -36.40
C ARG A 68 -30.92 51.28 -36.64
N GLY A 69 -30.20 50.75 -37.66
CA GLY A 69 -30.47 49.78 -38.78
C GLY A 69 -30.01 50.33 -40.16
N GLY A 70 -29.45 49.61 -41.16
CA GLY A 70 -29.18 48.16 -41.42
C GLY A 70 -28.57 47.90 -42.84
N HIS A 71 -28.80 46.72 -43.47
CA HIS A 71 -28.43 46.27 -44.86
C HIS A 71 -27.01 45.70 -45.17
N ALA A 72 -26.90 45.07 -46.37
CA ALA A 72 -25.80 44.27 -46.99
C ALA A 72 -25.65 44.72 -48.49
N PRO A 73 -24.90 44.09 -49.45
CA PRO A 73 -24.19 42.78 -49.45
C PRO A 73 -22.79 42.73 -50.18
N GLN A 74 -22.21 41.51 -50.25
CA GLN A 74 -21.43 40.83 -51.33
C GLN A 74 -20.71 41.59 -52.49
N PRO A 75 -19.76 40.95 -53.24
CA PRO A 75 -18.75 39.92 -52.89
C PRO A 75 -17.40 40.12 -53.67
N GLN A 76 -16.55 39.07 -53.76
CA GLN A 76 -15.47 38.87 -54.78
C GLN A 76 -14.26 39.84 -54.75
N ALA A 77 -13.08 39.50 -55.30
CA ALA A 77 -12.42 38.21 -55.60
C ALA A 77 -10.91 38.47 -55.82
N ASP A 78 -10.11 37.38 -55.92
CA ASP A 78 -8.78 37.33 -56.58
C ASP A 78 -7.65 38.21 -55.94
N ALA A 79 -6.35 38.01 -56.20
CA ALA A 79 -5.55 36.80 -56.45
C ALA A 79 -4.09 37.11 -56.01
N ASP A 80 -3.14 36.23 -56.33
CA ASP A 80 -1.67 36.39 -56.52
C ASP A 80 -1.00 37.75 -56.11
N ASP A 81 0.20 37.80 -55.52
CA ASP A 81 1.36 36.95 -55.84
C ASP A 81 2.49 36.97 -54.76
N GLN A 82 3.55 36.23 -55.05
CA GLN A 82 4.87 36.06 -54.43
C GLN A 82 5.51 37.20 -53.60
N ALA A 83 6.02 36.76 -52.44
CA ALA A 83 7.39 36.93 -51.95
C ALA A 83 7.96 38.32 -51.56
N GLY A 84 8.86 38.29 -50.56
CA GLY A 84 9.83 39.36 -50.27
C GLY A 84 9.58 40.16 -48.99
N GLY A 85 10.38 39.91 -47.95
CA GLY A 85 10.74 40.94 -46.96
C GLY A 85 12.09 41.58 -47.34
N PRO A 86 12.86 42.15 -46.39
CA PRO A 86 12.53 42.44 -44.98
C PRO A 86 13.04 43.83 -44.49
N ARG A 87 12.97 44.06 -43.16
CA ARG A 87 13.76 45.03 -42.33
C ARG A 87 13.37 46.53 -42.30
N ARG A 88 13.30 47.03 -41.04
CA ARG A 88 13.87 48.31 -40.51
C ARG A 88 13.20 49.65 -40.90
N GLU A 89 13.33 50.73 -40.11
CA GLU A 89 13.54 50.93 -38.65
C GLU A 89 13.24 52.43 -38.31
N GLN A 90 12.54 52.71 -37.20
CA GLN A 90 12.49 54.02 -36.50
C GLN A 90 11.79 55.20 -37.26
N GLU A 91 11.40 56.32 -36.63
CA GLU A 91 11.56 56.83 -35.24
C GLU A 91 10.25 56.69 -34.39
N HIS A 92 9.61 57.60 -33.59
CA HIS A 92 9.82 59.02 -33.20
C HIS A 92 9.08 59.46 -31.90
N ARG A 93 8.96 60.78 -31.72
CA ARG A 93 8.47 61.60 -30.57
C ARG A 93 6.91 61.67 -30.47
N GLY A 94 6.27 62.07 -29.36
CA GLY A 94 6.74 62.63 -28.07
C GLY A 94 5.60 62.98 -27.07
N ARG A 95 5.95 63.60 -25.92
CA ARG A 95 5.09 64.10 -24.79
C ARG A 95 4.69 65.59 -24.99
N PRO A 96 3.93 66.36 -24.12
CA PRO A 96 3.71 66.21 -22.65
C PRO A 96 2.35 66.70 -21.98
N ALA A 97 2.26 66.54 -20.64
CA ALA A 97 1.62 67.36 -19.55
C ALA A 97 0.14 67.88 -19.66
N ASP A 98 -0.61 68.27 -18.62
CA ASP A 98 -0.42 68.54 -17.15
C ASP A 98 -1.82 68.42 -16.42
N GLN A 99 -2.21 68.77 -15.16
CA GLN A 99 -1.67 69.34 -13.89
C GLN A 99 -2.72 69.11 -12.73
N VAL A 100 -2.54 69.71 -11.52
CA VAL A 100 -3.59 70.12 -10.49
C VAL A 100 -4.22 69.00 -9.61
N ARG A 101 -4.36 69.09 -8.26
CA ARG A 101 -4.01 70.10 -7.20
C ARG A 101 -3.87 69.46 -5.79
N HIS A 102 -3.38 70.24 -4.81
CA HIS A 102 -3.13 69.86 -3.40
C HIS A 102 -3.99 70.61 -2.36
N PRO A 103 -4.19 70.01 -1.16
CA PRO A 103 -4.25 70.70 0.15
C PRO A 103 -2.98 70.55 1.05
N ILE A 104 -3.07 71.01 2.31
CA ILE A 104 -1.99 71.38 3.28
C ILE A 104 -2.45 71.10 4.75
N ALA A 105 -1.65 71.06 5.84
CA ALA A 105 -0.33 70.48 6.22
C ALA A 105 -0.02 70.86 7.71
N ALA A 106 0.88 70.15 8.43
CA ALA A 106 1.38 70.52 9.79
C ALA A 106 2.78 69.91 10.11
N ALA A 107 3.54 70.52 11.03
CA ALA A 107 4.96 70.24 11.37
C ALA A 107 5.26 68.78 11.87
N GLY A 108 6.48 68.23 11.76
CA GLY A 108 7.81 68.78 11.38
C GLY A 108 8.93 67.71 11.55
N ASP A 109 10.26 67.94 11.53
CA ASP A 109 11.08 69.15 11.27
C ASP A 109 12.48 68.78 10.63
N GLU A 110 13.61 68.82 11.36
CA GLU A 110 15.01 68.90 10.83
C GLU A 110 16.10 68.27 11.75
N PRO A 111 17.42 68.16 11.39
CA PRO A 111 18.12 68.46 10.12
C PRO A 111 19.10 67.35 9.59
N GLN A 112 19.87 67.69 8.54
CA GLN A 112 20.92 66.90 7.81
C GLN A 112 22.36 67.20 8.34
N PRO A 113 23.57 66.93 7.70
CA PRO A 113 23.89 66.79 6.25
C PRO A 113 25.09 65.88 5.74
N HIS A 114 25.22 65.77 4.38
CA HIS A 114 26.45 65.63 3.52
C HIS A 114 27.49 64.48 3.68
N ASP A 115 28.33 64.06 2.70
CA ASP A 115 28.44 64.05 1.19
C ASP A 115 29.51 62.95 0.85
N GLY A 116 29.83 62.45 -0.37
CA GLY A 116 29.30 62.55 -1.74
C GLY A 116 30.42 62.42 -2.82
N ARG A 117 30.05 62.25 -4.12
CA ARG A 117 30.91 62.31 -5.35
C ARG A 117 31.97 61.17 -5.56
N SER A 118 32.42 60.76 -6.77
CA SER A 118 31.99 60.97 -8.19
C SER A 118 32.79 60.08 -9.21
N ARG A 119 32.41 60.14 -10.52
CA ARG A 119 33.15 59.72 -11.77
C ARG A 119 33.16 58.21 -12.15
N GLY A 120 33.30 57.87 -13.46
CA GLY A 120 33.44 56.46 -13.87
C GLY A 120 33.80 55.99 -15.31
N ARG A 121 33.20 56.50 -16.41
CA ARG A 121 33.44 56.06 -17.82
C ARG A 121 33.04 54.59 -18.21
N ARG A 122 33.27 54.22 -19.49
CA ARG A 122 32.76 53.04 -20.24
C ARG A 122 33.89 52.20 -20.90
N ARG A 123 33.57 50.92 -21.21
CA ARG A 123 34.04 50.07 -22.35
C ARG A 123 35.46 49.41 -22.33
N ARG A 124 35.43 48.07 -22.50
CA ARG A 124 36.32 47.20 -23.35
C ARG A 124 37.78 47.00 -22.86
N HIS A 125 38.57 45.97 -23.27
CA HIS A 125 38.41 44.88 -24.27
C HIS A 125 39.16 43.57 -23.87
N ARG A 126 38.66 42.41 -24.36
CA ARG A 126 39.34 41.15 -24.81
C ARG A 126 40.82 40.83 -24.45
N GLN A 127 41.04 39.58 -23.96
CA GLN A 127 41.98 38.49 -24.42
C GLN A 127 43.50 38.78 -24.65
N PRO A 128 44.43 37.82 -24.37
CA PRO A 128 44.66 36.66 -25.27
C PRO A 128 45.18 35.31 -24.65
N ARG A 129 45.60 34.40 -25.55
CA ARG A 129 46.29 33.07 -25.42
C ARG A 129 47.84 33.22 -25.30
N PRO A 130 48.74 32.17 -25.34
CA PRO A 130 48.78 30.74 -24.88
C PRO A 130 50.18 30.25 -24.29
N LEU A 131 50.41 28.92 -24.21
CA LEU A 131 51.67 28.13 -24.44
C LEU A 131 52.56 27.51 -23.30
N ARG A 132 53.42 26.56 -23.75
CA ARG A 132 54.36 25.56 -23.13
C ARG A 132 55.45 26.14 -22.15
N GLY A 133 56.22 25.37 -21.34
CA GLY A 133 56.36 23.92 -21.05
C GLY A 133 57.82 23.49 -20.61
N ARG A 134 58.08 22.18 -20.32
CA ARG A 134 59.38 21.49 -19.93
C ARG A 134 59.89 21.64 -18.46
N PRO A 135 60.85 20.81 -17.92
CA PRO A 135 61.51 19.56 -18.43
C PRO A 135 61.69 18.33 -17.45
N ALA A 136 61.67 17.11 -18.03
CA ALA A 136 62.55 15.91 -17.89
C ALA A 136 63.18 15.33 -16.57
N LEU A 137 63.00 13.99 -16.41
CA LEU A 137 63.97 12.93 -15.95
C LEU A 137 64.44 12.84 -14.47
N PRO A 138 65.01 11.70 -13.98
CA PRO A 138 65.18 10.35 -14.57
C PRO A 138 64.50 9.20 -13.77
N ALA A 139 64.86 7.92 -14.03
CA ALA A 139 64.08 6.72 -13.68
C ALA A 139 64.82 5.64 -12.85
N ARG A 140 64.06 4.58 -12.46
CA ARG A 140 64.38 3.14 -12.67
C ARG A 140 64.61 2.22 -11.43
N ALA A 141 63.74 1.20 -11.33
CA ALA A 141 63.95 -0.21 -10.87
C ALA A 141 64.41 -0.56 -9.44
N GLY A 142 63.97 -1.73 -8.94
CA GLY A 142 64.57 -2.41 -7.77
C GLY A 142 63.75 -3.59 -7.20
N ARG A 143 64.23 -4.82 -7.38
CA ARG A 143 63.67 -6.10 -6.88
C ARG A 143 63.81 -6.31 -5.35
N SER A 144 63.23 -7.43 -4.88
CA SER A 144 63.45 -8.15 -3.60
C SER A 144 62.65 -7.61 -2.41
N ALA A 145 61.90 -8.39 -1.61
CA ALA A 145 61.86 -9.82 -1.23
C ALA A 145 62.78 -10.22 -0.04
N GLY A 146 62.22 -10.98 0.89
CA GLY A 146 62.76 -11.32 2.22
C GLY A 146 62.34 -10.31 3.31
N GLY A 147 62.14 -10.68 4.59
CA GLY A 147 62.12 -12.03 5.19
C GLY A 147 62.61 -12.02 6.66
N GLY A 148 61.97 -12.77 7.55
CA GLY A 148 62.26 -12.79 9.01
C GLY A 148 61.39 -11.78 9.79
N GLN A 149 60.70 -12.09 10.89
CA GLN A 149 61.02 -12.85 12.12
C GLN A 149 61.99 -12.13 13.08
N GLY A 150 61.56 -12.02 14.35
CA GLY A 150 62.39 -11.52 15.47
C GLY A 150 61.58 -10.70 16.48
N ALA A 151 61.20 -11.30 17.61
CA ALA A 151 60.63 -10.57 18.75
C ALA A 151 61.75 -10.13 19.71
N GLY A 152 61.70 -8.91 20.27
CA GLY A 152 62.85 -8.33 20.97
C GLY A 152 62.61 -7.11 21.86
N THR A 153 61.67 -7.22 22.81
CA THR A 153 61.63 -6.54 24.14
C THR A 153 62.15 -5.10 24.37
N ARG A 154 61.33 -4.32 25.12
CA ARG A 154 61.61 -3.13 25.99
C ARG A 154 60.97 -1.81 25.51
N GLY A 155 60.35 -1.06 26.43
CA GLY A 155 59.73 0.26 26.19
C GLY A 155 58.73 0.71 27.26
N HIS A 156 59.22 1.39 28.31
CA HIS A 156 58.47 2.25 29.26
C HIS A 156 58.67 3.75 28.85
N PRO A 157 58.22 4.82 29.57
CA PRO A 157 57.41 4.91 30.81
C PRO A 157 56.29 6.01 30.87
N HIS A 158 55.51 6.00 31.98
CA HIS A 158 54.88 7.13 32.75
C HIS A 158 53.97 8.20 32.09
N PRO A 159 53.24 9.02 32.90
CA PRO A 159 52.93 8.93 34.36
C PRO A 159 51.51 8.38 34.62
N GLY A 160 51.04 8.04 35.84
CA GLY A 160 51.56 8.26 37.20
C GLY A 160 50.71 9.31 37.96
N GLU A 161 50.20 9.13 39.20
CA GLU A 161 50.30 8.06 40.20
C GLU A 161 48.84 7.77 40.75
N GLY A 162 48.47 7.45 42.01
CA GLY A 162 49.19 7.25 43.27
C GLY A 162 48.31 6.96 44.51
N GLY A 163 48.73 6.00 45.34
CA GLY A 163 48.26 5.77 46.74
C GLY A 163 46.87 5.11 46.93
N GLN A 164 46.63 4.22 47.91
CA GLN A 164 47.50 3.56 48.90
C GLN A 164 47.05 2.09 49.13
N ALA A 165 47.82 1.32 49.92
CA ALA A 165 47.62 -0.11 50.22
C ALA A 165 47.23 -0.32 51.72
N PRO A 166 47.19 -1.54 52.36
CA PRO A 166 47.49 -2.88 51.85
C PRO A 166 46.60 -4.08 52.32
N ARG A 167 46.68 -5.17 51.53
CA ARG A 167 46.57 -6.63 51.83
C ARG A 167 46.21 -7.09 53.27
N ARG A 168 45.32 -8.11 53.37
CA ARG A 168 45.63 -9.43 54.04
C ARG A 168 44.61 -10.57 53.81
N ARG A 169 45.16 -11.78 53.58
CA ARG A 169 44.75 -13.16 53.97
C ARG A 169 43.29 -13.71 53.77
N ARG A 170 43.23 -14.89 53.12
CA ARG A 170 42.27 -16.02 53.35
C ARG A 170 42.35 -16.50 54.83
N PRO A 171 41.29 -17.10 55.46
CA PRO A 171 40.70 -18.40 55.04
C PRO A 171 39.18 -18.59 55.35
N GLY A 172 38.64 -19.81 55.10
CA GLY A 172 37.35 -20.25 55.68
C GLY A 172 36.54 -21.26 54.85
N ARG A 173 36.19 -22.41 55.47
CA ARG A 173 35.11 -23.35 55.11
C ARG A 173 34.46 -23.81 56.43
N PRO A 174 33.16 -24.16 56.50
CA PRO A 174 32.66 -25.48 56.06
C PRO A 174 31.47 -25.29 55.06
N ALA A 175 30.36 -26.05 54.93
CA ALA A 175 29.76 -27.15 55.70
C ALA A 175 28.81 -28.02 54.82
N GLY A 176 27.80 -28.63 55.44
CA GLY A 176 26.69 -29.41 54.87
C GLY A 176 25.58 -29.53 55.94
N PRO A 177 24.74 -30.59 55.99
CA PRO A 177 24.82 -31.84 55.20
C PRO A 177 23.45 -32.46 54.75
N HIS A 178 23.53 -33.66 54.16
CA HIS A 178 22.46 -34.68 53.95
C HIS A 178 21.52 -34.53 52.73
N LEU A 179 20.98 -35.62 52.15
CA LEU A 179 21.00 -37.06 52.51
C LEU A 179 21.09 -37.97 51.24
N ALA A 180 21.51 -39.23 51.37
CA ALA A 180 21.65 -40.18 50.25
C ALA A 180 21.39 -41.65 50.62
N ARG A 181 20.80 -42.45 49.71
CA ARG A 181 20.72 -43.95 49.64
C ARG A 181 19.86 -44.37 48.43
N ALA A 182 19.91 -45.59 47.86
CA ALA A 182 21.02 -46.53 47.65
C ALA A 182 20.64 -47.71 46.71
N VAL A 183 21.60 -48.13 45.87
CA VAL A 183 21.97 -49.51 45.47
C VAL A 183 20.90 -50.64 45.40
N ARG A 184 20.76 -51.26 44.21
CA ARG A 184 20.79 -52.74 44.01
C ARG A 184 21.02 -53.12 42.53
N ALA A 185 21.50 -54.35 42.26
CA ALA A 185 21.87 -54.78 40.90
C ALA A 185 21.88 -56.31 40.68
N ARG A 186 21.49 -56.76 39.45
CA ARG A 186 21.72 -58.10 38.82
C ARG A 186 21.01 -59.31 39.50
N PRO A 187 20.98 -60.54 38.90
CA PRO A 187 21.54 -61.02 37.62
C PRO A 187 20.63 -61.87 36.67
N ARG A 188 21.04 -61.94 35.38
CA ARG A 188 21.06 -63.08 34.41
C ARG A 188 19.90 -64.11 34.25
N GLY A 189 19.51 -64.32 32.97
CA GLY A 189 19.17 -65.64 32.38
C GLY A 189 17.80 -65.74 31.68
N SER A 190 17.61 -66.46 30.56
CA SER A 190 18.57 -67.06 29.61
C SER A 190 17.91 -67.37 28.23
N ARG A 191 18.72 -67.67 27.21
CA ARG A 191 18.41 -68.38 25.93
C ARG A 191 17.50 -67.70 24.88
N ALA A 192 18.10 -67.48 23.72
CA ALA A 192 17.49 -67.43 22.38
C ALA A 192 17.37 -68.90 21.82
N PRO A 193 16.97 -69.19 20.55
CA PRO A 193 16.69 -68.29 19.41
C PRO A 193 15.47 -68.66 18.52
N LEU A 194 15.14 -67.82 17.52
CA LEU A 194 15.12 -68.22 16.09
C LEU A 194 14.95 -67.01 15.14
N ARG A 195 15.07 -67.23 13.82
CA ARG A 195 15.50 -66.23 12.82
C ARG A 195 14.44 -65.91 11.73
N VAL A 196 14.41 -64.63 11.34
CA VAL A 196 14.32 -64.12 9.94
C VAL A 196 13.01 -64.30 9.15
N ARG A 197 12.40 -63.17 8.76
CA ARG A 197 12.42 -62.69 7.35
C ARG A 197 12.33 -61.16 7.23
N ARG A 198 12.96 -60.64 6.18
CA ARG A 198 12.94 -59.26 5.62
C ARG A 198 12.31 -59.38 4.20
N PRO A 199 11.97 -58.32 3.44
CA PRO A 199 12.46 -56.93 3.46
C PRO A 199 11.30 -55.88 3.38
N ARG A 200 11.40 -54.61 2.93
CA ARG A 200 12.45 -53.77 2.30
C ARG A 200 12.09 -52.29 2.56
N ALA A 201 13.07 -51.40 2.77
CA ALA A 201 12.84 -49.95 2.89
C ALA A 201 13.85 -49.16 2.04
N ARG A 202 13.48 -47.95 1.62
CA ARG A 202 14.38 -46.97 0.98
C ARG A 202 14.16 -45.59 1.60
N LEU A 203 15.21 -45.05 2.21
CA LEU A 203 15.37 -43.64 2.53
C LEU A 203 16.44 -43.06 1.59
N ARG A 204 16.45 -41.74 1.38
CA ARG A 204 17.59 -41.01 0.83
C ARG A 204 17.84 -39.73 1.64
N HIS A 205 19.11 -39.42 1.82
CA HIS A 205 19.63 -38.38 2.71
C HIS A 205 20.24 -37.21 1.93
N VAL A 206 20.19 -36.02 2.54
CA VAL A 206 21.13 -34.91 2.29
C VAL A 206 22.50 -35.28 2.91
N PRO A 207 23.63 -34.76 2.38
CA PRO A 207 24.51 -34.01 3.29
C PRO A 207 25.27 -32.83 2.65
N ALA A 208 25.79 -31.96 3.53
CA ALA A 208 26.74 -30.87 3.26
C ALA A 208 28.15 -31.21 3.85
N PRO A 209 29.21 -30.40 3.65
CA PRO A 209 30.61 -30.90 3.58
C PRO A 209 31.50 -30.70 4.84
N ALA A 210 32.66 -31.37 4.85
CA ALA A 210 33.76 -31.17 5.81
C ALA A 210 35.16 -31.32 5.15
N ARG A 211 36.24 -30.95 5.88
CA ARG A 211 37.61 -30.68 5.35
C ARG A 211 38.62 -31.85 5.42
N GLN A 212 39.49 -31.90 4.40
CA GLN A 212 40.95 -32.17 4.42
C GLN A 212 41.56 -33.32 5.25
N ARG A 213 42.39 -34.15 4.59
CA ARG A 213 43.76 -34.48 5.06
C ARG A 213 44.70 -34.86 3.91
N ARG A 214 46.01 -34.67 4.12
CA ARG A 214 47.13 -35.16 3.28
C ARG A 214 47.46 -36.62 3.68
N GLY A 215 48.04 -37.50 2.87
CA GLY A 215 48.53 -37.42 1.48
C GLY A 215 49.89 -38.14 1.32
N HIS A 216 50.12 -38.87 0.23
CA HIS A 216 51.43 -39.44 -0.20
C HIS A 216 51.45 -39.71 -1.72
N ALA A 217 52.61 -40.04 -2.29
CA ALA A 217 52.90 -40.09 -3.74
C ALA A 217 53.92 -41.21 -4.06
N PRO A 218 54.44 -41.35 -5.31
CA PRO A 218 53.77 -41.41 -6.62
C PRO A 218 54.10 -42.70 -7.42
N GLY A 219 53.31 -43.00 -8.46
CA GLY A 219 53.62 -44.01 -9.50
C GLY A 219 53.92 -43.38 -10.87
N PRO A 220 54.66 -44.06 -11.77
CA PRO A 220 55.11 -43.50 -13.05
C PRO A 220 54.01 -43.35 -14.12
N ARG A 221 54.33 -42.64 -15.21
CA ARG A 221 53.36 -42.03 -16.13
C ARG A 221 52.93 -42.94 -17.29
N GLY A 222 51.63 -43.23 -17.38
CA GLY A 222 50.92 -43.47 -18.64
C GLY A 222 50.32 -42.16 -19.21
N PRO A 223 49.88 -42.12 -20.49
CA PRO A 223 49.54 -40.86 -21.16
C PRO A 223 48.30 -40.18 -20.57
N ARG A 224 48.44 -38.89 -20.24
CA ARG A 224 47.32 -38.01 -19.87
C ARG A 224 46.38 -37.81 -21.07
N LYS A 225 45.28 -38.56 -21.14
CA LYS A 225 44.06 -38.06 -21.78
C LYS A 225 43.51 -36.92 -20.90
N GLY A 226 43.74 -35.68 -21.31
CA GLY A 226 43.14 -34.52 -20.66
C GLY A 226 41.61 -34.51 -20.82
N PRO A 227 40.86 -33.85 -19.92
CA PRO A 227 39.42 -33.63 -20.12
C PRO A 227 39.19 -32.79 -21.40
N PRO A 228 38.01 -32.91 -22.06
CA PRO A 228 37.75 -32.31 -23.37
C PRO A 228 37.54 -30.78 -23.29
N VAL A 229 38.63 -30.02 -23.12
CA VAL A 229 38.65 -28.56 -23.21
C VAL A 229 38.60 -28.12 -24.68
N LYS A 230 37.41 -28.14 -25.28
CA LYS A 230 37.19 -27.57 -26.63
C LYS A 230 35.87 -26.81 -26.84
N ASN A 231 34.82 -27.09 -26.07
CA ASN A 231 33.49 -26.51 -26.33
C ASN A 231 33.29 -25.08 -25.79
N ARG A 232 34.07 -24.63 -24.78
CA ARG A 232 33.84 -23.33 -24.13
C ARG A 232 34.34 -22.11 -24.92
N GLN A 233 35.30 -22.30 -25.84
CA GLN A 233 35.80 -21.24 -26.71
C GLN A 233 34.89 -21.00 -27.92
N ILE A 234 34.32 -22.05 -28.51
CA ILE A 234 33.41 -21.94 -29.69
C ILE A 234 32.22 -21.02 -29.36
N SER A 235 31.67 -21.16 -28.16
CA SER A 235 30.59 -20.30 -27.64
C SER A 235 30.94 -18.81 -27.53
N GLN A 236 32.22 -18.43 -27.44
CA GLN A 236 32.65 -17.03 -27.34
C GLN A 236 32.76 -16.36 -28.70
N PHE A 237 33.07 -17.11 -29.76
CA PHE A 237 33.15 -16.58 -31.13
C PHE A 237 31.80 -16.57 -31.86
N PHE A 238 30.79 -17.32 -31.38
CA PHE A 238 29.50 -17.46 -32.06
C PHE A 238 28.79 -16.12 -32.31
N ALA A 239 28.70 -15.25 -31.30
CA ALA A 239 28.01 -13.95 -31.45
C ALA A 239 28.76 -12.97 -32.39
N PRO A 240 30.09 -12.76 -32.27
CA PRO A 240 30.86 -11.98 -33.25
C PRO A 240 30.75 -12.54 -34.69
N ILE A 241 30.84 -13.85 -34.88
CA ILE A 241 30.69 -14.49 -36.20
C ILE A 241 29.28 -14.28 -36.74
N GLY A 242 28.24 -14.37 -35.89
CA GLY A 242 26.86 -14.08 -36.27
C GLY A 242 26.68 -12.64 -36.77
N VAL A 243 27.21 -11.65 -36.06
CA VAL A 243 27.11 -10.23 -36.47
C VAL A 243 27.86 -9.97 -37.78
N VAL A 244 29.06 -10.53 -37.97
CA VAL A 244 29.79 -10.44 -39.25
C VAL A 244 29.02 -11.15 -40.37
N GLY A 245 28.38 -12.28 -40.06
CA GLY A 245 27.51 -13.01 -40.98
C GLY A 245 26.33 -12.16 -41.46
N ILE A 246 25.65 -11.44 -40.55
CA ILE A 246 24.56 -10.51 -40.88
C ILE A 246 25.02 -9.43 -41.87
N VAL A 247 26.19 -8.82 -41.64
CA VAL A 247 26.77 -7.83 -42.55
C VAL A 247 27.10 -8.45 -43.92
N LEU A 248 27.52 -9.72 -43.94
CA LEU A 248 27.79 -10.44 -45.18
C LEU A 248 26.51 -10.70 -46.01
N LEU A 249 25.34 -10.90 -45.38
CA LEU A 249 24.04 -11.07 -46.08
C LEU A 249 23.69 -9.84 -46.94
N LEU A 250 24.10 -8.64 -46.50
CA LEU A 250 23.85 -7.39 -47.25
C LEU A 250 24.68 -7.31 -48.54
N VAL A 251 25.86 -7.96 -48.57
CA VAL A 251 26.81 -7.87 -49.68
C VAL A 251 26.69 -9.08 -50.62
N VAL A 252 26.70 -10.29 -50.08
CA VAL A 252 26.77 -11.55 -50.85
C VAL A 252 25.36 -12.03 -51.23
N PRO A 253 25.08 -12.33 -52.52
CA PRO A 253 23.80 -12.92 -52.92
C PRO A 253 23.64 -14.33 -52.32
N LEU A 254 22.50 -14.58 -51.68
CA LEU A 254 22.16 -15.88 -51.10
C LEU A 254 21.42 -16.77 -52.11
N PRO A 255 21.60 -18.10 -52.07
CA PRO A 255 20.69 -19.02 -52.76
C PRO A 255 19.36 -19.12 -52.00
N ALA A 256 18.24 -19.15 -52.73
CA ALA A 256 16.89 -19.21 -52.17
C ALA A 256 16.67 -20.23 -51.01
N PRO A 257 17.10 -21.51 -51.10
CA PRO A 257 16.90 -22.45 -49.98
C PRO A 257 17.69 -22.10 -48.71
N LEU A 258 18.76 -21.31 -48.80
CA LEU A 258 19.45 -20.79 -47.61
C LEU A 258 18.68 -19.61 -46.99
N LEU A 259 18.06 -18.77 -47.82
CA LEU A 259 17.17 -17.71 -47.34
C LEU A 259 15.95 -18.31 -46.61
N ASP A 260 15.30 -19.33 -47.18
CA ASP A 260 14.20 -20.07 -46.54
C ASP A 260 14.58 -20.62 -45.15
N VAL A 261 15.76 -21.23 -45.03
CA VAL A 261 16.28 -21.74 -43.74
C VAL A 261 16.56 -20.61 -42.74
N LEU A 262 17.17 -19.51 -43.16
CA LEU A 262 17.46 -18.38 -42.29
C LEU A 262 16.18 -17.65 -41.84
N ILE A 263 15.16 -17.58 -42.70
CA ILE A 263 13.80 -17.13 -42.37
C ILE A 263 13.16 -18.03 -41.31
N ALA A 264 13.19 -19.35 -41.50
CA ALA A 264 12.63 -20.30 -40.55
C ALA A 264 13.32 -20.20 -39.17
N ILE A 265 14.64 -19.97 -39.15
CA ILE A 265 15.40 -19.67 -37.93
C ILE A 265 14.95 -18.35 -37.30
N ASN A 266 14.77 -17.26 -38.06
CA ASN A 266 14.31 -15.97 -37.56
C ASN A 266 12.94 -16.05 -36.87
N ILE A 267 11.98 -16.74 -37.50
CA ILE A 267 10.65 -17.00 -36.93
C ILE A 267 10.77 -17.85 -35.65
N THR A 268 11.53 -18.95 -35.70
CA THR A 268 11.70 -19.86 -34.55
C THR A 268 12.36 -19.16 -33.35
N VAL A 269 13.39 -18.34 -33.60
CA VAL A 269 14.06 -17.52 -32.56
C VAL A 269 13.08 -16.50 -31.98
N SER A 270 12.27 -15.83 -32.80
CA SER A 270 11.29 -14.84 -32.33
C SER A 270 10.19 -15.47 -31.46
N VAL A 271 9.72 -16.67 -31.82
CA VAL A 271 8.78 -17.46 -30.99
C VAL A 271 9.46 -17.91 -29.68
N LEU A 272 10.69 -18.43 -29.74
CA LEU A 272 11.45 -18.86 -28.56
C LEU A 272 11.69 -17.70 -27.59
N VAL A 273 12.02 -16.51 -28.10
CA VAL A 273 12.19 -15.29 -27.30
C VAL A 273 10.87 -14.88 -26.64
N LEU A 274 9.76 -14.83 -27.38
CA LEU A 274 8.46 -14.49 -26.80
C LEU A 274 8.06 -15.47 -25.67
N LEU A 275 8.20 -16.78 -25.91
CA LEU A 275 7.94 -17.81 -24.89
C LEU A 275 8.86 -17.64 -23.68
N THR A 276 10.16 -17.37 -23.90
CA THR A 276 11.12 -17.11 -22.80
C THR A 276 10.67 -15.91 -21.96
N THR A 277 10.25 -14.80 -22.59
CA THR A 277 9.79 -13.60 -21.86
C THR A 277 8.48 -13.81 -21.09
N MET A 278 7.66 -14.80 -21.43
CA MET A 278 6.46 -15.16 -20.64
C MET A 278 6.81 -15.92 -19.36
N TYR A 279 7.90 -16.71 -19.35
CA TYR A 279 8.30 -17.55 -18.22
C TYR A 279 9.30 -16.90 -17.24
N ILE A 280 9.95 -15.79 -17.58
CA ILE A 280 10.81 -15.06 -16.62
C ILE A 280 10.00 -14.33 -15.55
N LYS A 281 10.53 -14.31 -14.33
CA LYS A 281 9.91 -13.67 -13.16
C LYS A 281 10.34 -12.21 -13.03
N LYS A 282 11.63 -11.95 -13.17
CA LYS A 282 12.25 -10.62 -13.09
C LYS A 282 12.85 -10.23 -14.45
N PRO A 283 12.80 -8.96 -14.87
CA PRO A 283 13.42 -8.54 -16.14
C PRO A 283 14.91 -8.91 -16.24
N LEU A 284 15.63 -8.82 -15.12
CA LEU A 284 17.05 -9.16 -15.01
C LEU A 284 17.37 -10.64 -15.25
N ASP A 285 16.40 -11.55 -15.11
CA ASP A 285 16.58 -12.98 -15.44
C ASP A 285 16.96 -13.18 -16.92
N PHE A 286 16.61 -12.22 -17.79
CA PHE A 286 16.94 -12.21 -19.21
C PHE A 286 17.73 -10.95 -19.62
N SER A 287 18.72 -10.54 -18.81
CA SER A 287 19.52 -9.32 -19.00
C SER A 287 20.19 -9.14 -20.39
N ILE A 288 20.38 -10.21 -21.17
CA ILE A 288 20.89 -10.14 -22.57
C ILE A 288 19.84 -9.68 -23.59
N PHE A 289 18.56 -9.61 -23.21
CA PHE A 289 17.43 -9.31 -24.10
C PHE A 289 17.59 -8.01 -24.94
N PRO A 290 18.09 -6.85 -24.43
CA PRO A 290 18.26 -5.65 -25.25
C PRO A 290 19.22 -5.88 -26.43
N SER A 291 20.33 -6.56 -26.17
CA SER A 291 21.33 -6.92 -27.18
C SER A 291 20.80 -7.97 -28.17
N LEU A 292 19.99 -8.90 -27.69
CA LEU A 292 19.35 -9.92 -28.54
C LEU A 292 18.31 -9.29 -29.48
N VAL A 293 17.51 -8.33 -28.99
CA VAL A 293 16.59 -7.52 -29.81
C VAL A 293 17.35 -6.81 -30.93
N LEU A 294 18.48 -6.16 -30.62
CA LEU A 294 19.30 -5.47 -31.62
C LEU A 294 19.85 -6.45 -32.69
N VAL A 295 20.43 -7.58 -32.29
CA VAL A 295 21.00 -8.56 -33.23
C VAL A 295 19.91 -9.24 -34.07
N ALA A 296 18.76 -9.58 -33.50
CA ALA A 296 17.63 -10.15 -34.24
C ALA A 296 17.04 -9.14 -35.25
N THR A 297 17.02 -7.85 -34.89
CA THR A 297 16.57 -6.75 -35.76
C THR A 297 17.53 -6.55 -36.94
N LEU A 298 18.85 -6.54 -36.69
CA LEU A 298 19.85 -6.49 -37.76
C LEU A 298 19.79 -7.74 -38.66
N PHE A 299 19.58 -8.93 -38.10
CA PHE A 299 19.41 -10.17 -38.86
C PHE A 299 18.18 -10.11 -39.77
N ARG A 300 17.03 -9.64 -39.26
CA ARG A 300 15.82 -9.41 -40.05
C ARG A 300 16.11 -8.47 -41.22
N LEU A 301 16.64 -7.27 -40.97
CA LEU A 301 16.98 -6.30 -42.02
C LEU A 301 17.94 -6.89 -43.09
N GLY A 302 18.90 -7.71 -42.67
CA GLY A 302 19.77 -8.46 -43.58
C GLY A 302 19.04 -9.47 -44.47
N LEU A 303 18.04 -10.17 -43.92
CA LEU A 303 17.17 -11.07 -44.68
C LEU A 303 16.24 -10.32 -45.64
N ASN A 304 15.63 -9.21 -45.21
CA ASN A 304 14.79 -8.37 -46.08
C ASN A 304 15.58 -7.91 -47.33
N VAL A 305 16.80 -7.41 -47.14
CA VAL A 305 17.67 -6.95 -48.25
C VAL A 305 18.09 -8.10 -49.17
N ALA A 306 18.33 -9.30 -48.63
CA ALA A 306 18.62 -10.48 -49.43
C ALA A 306 17.39 -10.99 -50.20
N ALA A 307 16.20 -10.96 -49.58
CA ALA A 307 14.91 -11.29 -50.19
C ALA A 307 14.57 -10.33 -51.33
N THR A 308 14.65 -9.01 -51.12
CA THR A 308 14.53 -7.98 -52.17
C THR A 308 15.41 -8.28 -53.38
N ARG A 309 16.67 -8.71 -53.17
CA ARG A 309 17.58 -9.02 -54.28
C ARG A 309 17.11 -10.23 -55.10
N LEU A 310 16.56 -11.25 -54.45
CA LEU A 310 16.00 -12.44 -55.10
C LEU A 310 14.68 -12.11 -55.82
N VAL A 311 13.74 -11.43 -55.14
CA VAL A 311 12.49 -10.91 -55.71
C VAL A 311 12.76 -10.11 -56.99
N LEU A 312 13.61 -9.07 -56.91
CA LEU A 312 13.83 -8.15 -58.03
C LEU A 312 14.68 -8.74 -59.17
N ARG A 313 15.55 -9.73 -58.92
CA ARG A 313 16.42 -10.30 -59.95
C ARG A 313 15.82 -11.53 -60.65
N ASP A 314 15.21 -12.41 -59.88
CA ASP A 314 14.84 -13.76 -60.32
C ASP A 314 13.32 -13.99 -60.37
N ALA A 315 12.52 -12.97 -60.00
CA ALA A 315 11.07 -13.08 -59.79
C ALA A 315 10.66 -14.24 -58.86
N TYR A 316 11.55 -14.62 -57.93
CA TYR A 316 11.36 -15.73 -57.01
C TYR A 316 12.19 -15.54 -55.74
N ALA A 317 11.60 -15.80 -54.57
CA ALA A 317 12.16 -15.42 -53.27
C ALA A 317 12.44 -16.61 -52.32
N GLY A 318 12.23 -17.85 -52.76
CA GLY A 318 12.20 -19.03 -51.90
C GLY A 318 10.80 -19.54 -51.61
N GLN A 319 10.70 -20.78 -51.15
CA GLN A 319 9.43 -21.49 -50.96
C GLN A 319 8.62 -20.92 -49.79
N VAL A 320 9.27 -20.37 -48.76
CA VAL A 320 8.58 -19.81 -47.59
C VAL A 320 7.87 -18.52 -47.97
N ILE A 321 8.56 -17.60 -48.65
CA ILE A 321 7.97 -16.31 -49.06
C ILE A 321 6.80 -16.53 -50.02
N ASP A 322 6.96 -17.39 -51.02
CA ASP A 322 5.92 -17.72 -52.00
C ASP A 322 4.66 -18.32 -51.34
N ALA A 323 4.84 -19.27 -50.41
CA ALA A 323 3.74 -19.88 -49.67
C ALA A 323 3.00 -18.87 -48.76
N PHE A 324 3.73 -17.96 -48.09
CA PHE A 324 3.11 -16.91 -47.26
C PHE A 324 2.35 -15.88 -48.10
N GLY A 325 2.83 -15.54 -49.29
CA GLY A 325 2.14 -14.66 -50.23
C GLY A 325 0.80 -15.24 -50.68
N HIS A 326 0.82 -16.47 -51.20
CA HIS A 326 -0.38 -17.19 -51.63
C HIS A 326 -1.40 -17.41 -50.49
N PHE A 327 -0.93 -17.70 -49.26
CA PHE A 327 -1.77 -17.93 -48.09
C PHE A 327 -2.64 -16.70 -47.73
N VAL A 328 -2.10 -15.49 -47.81
CA VAL A 328 -2.86 -14.25 -47.51
C VAL A 328 -3.61 -13.70 -48.72
N VAL A 329 -3.14 -13.96 -49.95
CA VAL A 329 -3.85 -13.56 -51.17
C VAL A 329 -5.13 -14.37 -51.38
N GLY A 330 -5.17 -15.66 -51.02
CA GLY A 330 -6.42 -16.42 -50.90
C GLY A 330 -7.30 -16.48 -52.17
N GLY A 331 -6.69 -16.32 -53.36
CA GLY A 331 -7.39 -16.24 -54.64
C GLY A 331 -7.89 -14.83 -55.05
N SER A 332 -7.57 -13.77 -54.30
CA SER A 332 -7.89 -12.39 -54.68
C SER A 332 -6.79 -11.40 -54.25
N LEU A 333 -5.98 -10.97 -55.23
CA LEU A 333 -4.84 -10.07 -55.00
C LEU A 333 -5.21 -8.79 -54.23
N VAL A 334 -6.37 -8.20 -54.54
CA VAL A 334 -6.87 -6.98 -53.90
C VAL A 334 -7.16 -7.21 -52.41
N ILE A 335 -7.76 -8.35 -52.06
CA ILE A 335 -8.07 -8.70 -50.66
C ILE A 335 -6.77 -8.94 -49.89
N GLY A 336 -5.84 -9.70 -50.47
CA GLY A 336 -4.52 -9.95 -49.88
C GLY A 336 -3.74 -8.67 -49.61
N LEU A 337 -3.69 -7.75 -50.59
CA LEU A 337 -3.00 -6.47 -50.48
C LEU A 337 -3.63 -5.56 -49.40
N VAL A 338 -4.96 -5.56 -49.26
CA VAL A 338 -5.66 -4.80 -48.20
C VAL A 338 -5.39 -5.38 -46.81
N ILE A 339 -5.48 -6.71 -46.65
CA ILE A 339 -5.15 -7.38 -45.37
C ILE A 339 -3.69 -7.11 -44.98
N PHE A 340 -2.79 -7.23 -45.95
CA PHE A 340 -1.36 -6.94 -45.77
C PHE A 340 -1.10 -5.50 -45.34
N LEU A 341 -1.71 -4.50 -46.01
CA LEU A 341 -1.55 -3.10 -45.64
C LEU A 341 -2.09 -2.80 -44.24
N ILE A 342 -3.19 -3.44 -43.82
CA ILE A 342 -3.72 -3.35 -42.46
C ILE A 342 -2.72 -3.91 -41.44
N LEU A 343 -2.10 -5.07 -41.71
CA LEU A 343 -1.07 -5.66 -40.84
C LEU A 343 0.15 -4.75 -40.72
N VAL A 344 0.63 -4.18 -41.83
CA VAL A 344 1.74 -3.20 -41.85
C VAL A 344 1.41 -1.99 -40.96
N VAL A 345 0.22 -1.41 -41.11
CA VAL A 345 -0.23 -0.25 -40.32
C VAL A 345 -0.35 -0.60 -38.84
N ILE A 346 -0.91 -1.75 -38.48
CA ILE A 346 -1.02 -2.20 -37.08
C ILE A 346 0.38 -2.43 -36.46
N GLN A 347 1.27 -3.10 -37.18
CA GLN A 347 2.62 -3.40 -36.72
C GLN A 347 3.45 -2.12 -36.49
N PHE A 348 3.40 -1.16 -37.40
CA PHE A 348 4.14 0.10 -37.25
C PHE A 348 3.43 1.08 -36.30
N ALA A 349 2.20 1.50 -36.62
CA ALA A 349 1.54 2.62 -35.98
C ALA A 349 1.10 2.31 -34.54
N VAL A 350 0.62 1.08 -34.27
CA VAL A 350 0.12 0.68 -32.95
C VAL A 350 1.21 -0.04 -32.16
N ILE A 351 1.72 -1.15 -32.68
CA ILE A 351 2.53 -2.09 -31.89
C ILE A 351 3.94 -1.55 -31.65
N THR A 352 4.66 -1.18 -32.72
CA THR A 352 6.07 -0.75 -32.60
C THR A 352 6.19 0.61 -31.91
N ASN A 353 5.31 1.58 -32.21
CA ASN A 353 5.26 2.85 -31.48
C ASN A 353 4.76 2.67 -30.03
N GLY A 354 3.83 1.76 -29.77
CA GLY A 354 3.34 1.45 -28.42
C GLY A 354 4.43 0.84 -27.54
N ALA A 355 5.12 -0.19 -28.02
CA ALA A 355 6.25 -0.81 -27.32
C ALA A 355 7.39 0.19 -27.08
N GLY A 356 7.73 1.03 -28.07
CA GLY A 356 8.74 2.09 -27.93
C GLY A 356 8.39 3.12 -26.84
N ARG A 357 7.15 3.61 -26.81
CA ARG A 357 6.68 4.54 -25.76
C ARG A 357 6.63 3.87 -24.38
N ALA A 358 6.25 2.60 -24.31
CA ALA A 358 6.29 1.85 -23.05
C ALA A 358 7.72 1.71 -22.54
N ALA A 359 8.69 1.42 -23.42
CA ALA A 359 10.11 1.32 -23.06
C ALA A 359 10.67 2.66 -22.56
N GLU A 360 10.45 3.75 -23.28
CA GLU A 360 10.87 5.10 -22.90
C GLU A 360 10.33 5.50 -21.52
N VAL A 361 9.02 5.31 -21.29
CA VAL A 361 8.35 5.72 -20.04
C VAL A 361 8.73 4.82 -18.86
N SER A 362 8.77 3.49 -19.07
CA SER A 362 9.19 2.53 -18.04
C SER A 362 10.64 2.76 -17.64
N ALA A 363 11.55 2.93 -18.62
CA ALA A 363 12.95 3.22 -18.36
C ALA A 363 13.11 4.53 -17.58
N ARG A 364 12.44 5.61 -18.00
CA ARG A 364 12.51 6.88 -17.30
C ARG A 364 12.07 6.78 -15.83
N PHE A 365 10.87 6.29 -15.55
CA PHE A 365 10.39 6.19 -14.16
C PHE A 365 11.22 5.22 -13.31
N THR A 366 11.75 4.15 -13.91
CA THR A 366 12.63 3.20 -13.21
C THR A 366 13.99 3.82 -12.87
N LEU A 367 14.53 4.64 -13.77
CA LEU A 367 15.79 5.39 -13.57
C LEU A 367 15.62 6.54 -12.57
N ASP A 368 14.53 7.30 -12.68
CA ASP A 368 14.19 8.39 -11.75
C ASP A 368 14.01 7.87 -10.30
N ALA A 369 13.63 6.60 -10.13
CA ALA A 369 13.51 5.92 -8.82
C ALA A 369 14.83 5.37 -8.24
N MET A 370 15.93 5.34 -9.02
CA MET A 370 17.20 4.72 -8.56
C MET A 370 17.86 5.41 -7.36
N PRO A 371 17.86 6.74 -7.22
CA PRO A 371 18.39 7.40 -6.01
C PRO A 371 17.65 6.93 -4.76
N GLY A 372 16.32 6.80 -4.81
CA GLY A 372 15.51 6.29 -3.70
C GLY A 372 15.84 4.84 -3.34
N LYS A 373 16.01 3.96 -4.34
CA LYS A 373 16.45 2.57 -4.13
C LYS A 373 17.85 2.48 -3.50
N GLN A 374 18.79 3.33 -3.92
CA GLN A 374 20.14 3.36 -3.36
C GLN A 374 20.14 3.90 -1.92
N MET A 375 19.44 5.01 -1.66
CA MET A 375 19.27 5.57 -0.31
C MET A 375 18.60 4.58 0.65
N ALA A 376 17.66 3.76 0.17
CA ALA A 376 17.05 2.71 0.99
C ALA A 376 18.05 1.58 1.36
N ILE A 377 18.93 1.17 0.44
CA ILE A 377 20.00 0.21 0.74
C ILE A 377 21.01 0.79 1.73
N ASP A 378 21.34 2.08 1.58
CA ASP A 378 22.26 2.78 2.49
C ASP A 378 21.63 2.97 3.89
N ALA A 379 20.31 3.21 3.96
CA ALA A 379 19.57 3.24 5.22
C ALA A 379 19.50 1.86 5.90
N ASP A 380 19.18 0.79 5.16
CA ASP A 380 19.19 -0.59 5.67
C ASP A 380 20.57 -0.98 6.24
N LEU A 381 21.65 -0.60 5.56
CA LEU A 381 23.03 -0.85 5.99
C LEU A 381 23.39 -0.07 7.25
N ASN A 382 23.06 1.23 7.29
CA ASN A 382 23.31 2.08 8.45
C ASN A 382 22.46 1.67 9.68
N ALA A 383 21.28 1.09 9.45
CA ALA A 383 20.42 0.52 10.49
C ALA A 383 20.84 -0.90 10.92
N GLY A 384 21.83 -1.52 10.26
CA GLY A 384 22.29 -2.88 10.56
C GLY A 384 21.31 -3.99 10.15
N LEU A 385 20.34 -3.70 9.28
CA LEU A 385 19.37 -4.67 8.76
C LEU A 385 19.96 -5.58 7.66
N ILE A 386 21.04 -5.14 7.01
CA ILE A 386 21.83 -5.90 6.03
C ILE A 386 23.32 -5.72 6.30
N ASP A 387 24.15 -6.65 5.83
CA ASP A 387 25.61 -6.50 5.87
C ASP A 387 26.18 -5.82 4.61
N GLU A 388 27.48 -5.49 4.65
CA GLU A 388 28.20 -4.84 3.54
C GLU A 388 28.27 -5.71 2.27
N HIS A 389 28.16 -7.04 2.36
CA HIS A 389 28.10 -7.93 1.19
C HIS A 389 26.72 -7.94 0.55
N ASP A 390 25.66 -7.96 1.36
CA ASP A 390 24.26 -7.83 0.94
C ASP A 390 23.99 -6.44 0.35
N ALA A 391 24.49 -5.37 0.97
CA ALA A 391 24.41 -4.02 0.44
C ALA A 391 25.11 -3.90 -0.92
N ARG A 392 26.33 -4.45 -1.06
CA ARG A 392 27.03 -4.51 -2.37
C ARG A 392 26.25 -5.32 -3.42
N ARG A 393 25.66 -6.45 -3.04
CA ARG A 393 24.83 -7.26 -3.96
C ARG A 393 23.61 -6.48 -4.42
N ARG A 394 22.83 -5.89 -3.50
CA ARG A 394 21.66 -5.07 -3.84
C ARG A 394 22.03 -3.85 -4.69
N ARG A 395 23.13 -3.12 -4.38
CA ARG A 395 23.60 -2.00 -5.21
C ARG A 395 23.98 -2.47 -6.64
N ALA A 396 24.56 -3.66 -6.79
CA ALA A 396 24.88 -4.25 -8.10
C ALA A 396 23.63 -4.71 -8.88
N GLU A 397 22.61 -5.25 -8.19
CA GLU A 397 21.30 -5.57 -8.79
C GLU A 397 20.59 -4.30 -9.28
N VAL A 398 20.57 -3.23 -8.47
CA VAL A 398 20.00 -1.91 -8.83
C VAL A 398 20.76 -1.25 -9.99
N ALA A 399 22.10 -1.36 -10.03
CA ALA A 399 22.89 -0.89 -11.17
C ALA A 399 22.57 -1.67 -12.45
N SER A 400 22.44 -3.00 -12.34
CA SER A 400 22.06 -3.87 -13.47
C SER A 400 20.66 -3.55 -14.00
N GLU A 401 19.73 -3.17 -13.12
CA GLU A 401 18.38 -2.72 -13.49
C GLU A 401 18.42 -1.40 -14.27
N ALA A 402 19.29 -0.46 -13.88
CA ALA A 402 19.48 0.81 -14.58
C ALA A 402 20.07 0.60 -15.98
N ASP A 403 21.15 -0.18 -16.09
CA ASP A 403 21.79 -0.54 -17.36
C ASP A 403 20.81 -1.28 -18.29
N PHE A 404 20.01 -2.19 -17.75
CA PHE A 404 19.01 -2.94 -18.52
C PHE A 404 17.92 -2.03 -19.08
N HIS A 405 17.30 -1.17 -18.26
CA HIS A 405 16.24 -0.27 -18.70
C HIS A 405 16.76 0.80 -19.68
N GLY A 406 17.97 1.34 -19.46
CA GLY A 406 18.62 2.24 -20.41
C GLY A 406 18.93 1.58 -21.75
N ALA A 407 19.43 0.34 -21.74
CA ALA A 407 19.66 -0.43 -22.95
C ALA A 407 18.35 -0.78 -23.69
N MET A 408 17.25 -1.00 -22.97
CA MET A 408 15.93 -1.29 -23.57
C MET A 408 15.32 -0.09 -24.31
N ASP A 409 15.44 1.13 -23.78
CA ASP A 409 15.04 2.35 -24.51
C ASP A 409 15.85 2.50 -25.82
N GLY A 410 17.17 2.29 -25.75
CA GLY A 410 18.05 2.26 -26.91
C GLY A 410 17.64 1.21 -27.95
N ALA A 411 17.48 -0.05 -27.53
CA ALA A 411 17.11 -1.16 -28.41
C ALA A 411 15.74 -0.95 -29.08
N SER A 412 14.77 -0.39 -28.36
CA SER A 412 13.42 -0.11 -28.87
C SER A 412 13.42 0.92 -30.01
N LYS A 413 14.37 1.86 -30.00
CA LYS A 413 14.56 2.84 -31.08
C LYS A 413 15.10 2.19 -32.36
N PHE A 414 15.91 1.13 -32.27
CA PHE A 414 16.30 0.33 -33.43
C PHE A 414 15.14 -0.48 -34.03
N VAL A 415 14.28 -1.09 -33.21
CA VAL A 415 13.08 -1.81 -33.68
C VAL A 415 12.14 -0.86 -34.44
N LYS A 416 12.00 0.38 -33.98
CA LYS A 416 11.25 1.43 -34.70
C LYS A 416 11.88 1.78 -36.06
N GLY A 417 13.21 1.81 -36.16
CA GLY A 417 13.91 2.01 -37.43
C GLY A 417 13.68 0.88 -38.44
N ASP A 418 13.74 -0.37 -37.98
CA ASP A 418 13.49 -1.58 -38.78
C ASP A 418 12.05 -1.66 -39.32
N ALA A 419 11.06 -1.25 -38.52
CA ALA A 419 9.68 -1.16 -38.99
C ALA A 419 9.52 -0.12 -40.12
N ILE A 420 10.22 1.02 -40.06
CA ILE A 420 10.22 2.03 -41.15
C ILE A 420 10.93 1.46 -42.38
N ALA A 421 12.09 0.84 -42.20
CA ALA A 421 12.85 0.21 -43.29
C ALA A 421 12.03 -0.87 -44.01
N SER A 422 11.28 -1.70 -43.27
CA SER A 422 10.42 -2.74 -43.83
C SER A 422 9.29 -2.17 -44.70
N VAL A 423 8.70 -1.03 -44.32
CA VAL A 423 7.70 -0.33 -45.17
C VAL A 423 8.34 0.22 -46.45
N VAL A 424 9.52 0.82 -46.35
CA VAL A 424 10.25 1.33 -47.53
C VAL A 424 10.65 0.19 -48.47
N ILE A 425 11.15 -0.92 -47.93
CA ILE A 425 11.49 -2.14 -48.70
C ILE A 425 10.25 -2.71 -49.40
N THR A 426 9.10 -2.78 -48.70
CA THR A 426 7.82 -3.20 -49.29
C THR A 426 7.44 -2.36 -50.51
N ILE A 427 7.58 -1.04 -50.43
CA ILE A 427 7.29 -0.12 -51.54
C ILE A 427 8.28 -0.31 -52.71
N ILE A 428 9.57 -0.53 -52.41
CA ILE A 428 10.61 -0.80 -53.40
C ILE A 428 10.37 -2.14 -54.10
N ASN A 429 10.02 -3.20 -53.38
CA ASN A 429 9.72 -4.52 -53.94
C ASN A 429 8.51 -4.45 -54.88
N LEU A 430 7.44 -3.74 -54.49
CA LEU A 430 6.23 -3.61 -55.30
C LEU A 430 6.45 -2.76 -56.56
N ILE A 431 6.97 -1.53 -56.42
CA ILE A 431 7.11 -0.58 -57.54
C ILE A 431 8.31 -0.96 -58.42
N GLY A 432 9.47 -1.26 -57.82
CA GLY A 432 10.66 -1.69 -58.54
C GLY A 432 10.44 -3.04 -59.22
N GLY A 433 9.75 -3.97 -58.56
CA GLY A 433 9.38 -5.26 -59.13
C GLY A 433 8.46 -5.13 -60.35
N PHE A 434 7.40 -4.32 -60.24
CA PHE A 434 6.52 -4.01 -61.38
C PHE A 434 7.28 -3.43 -62.59
N ILE A 435 8.20 -2.49 -62.35
CA ILE A 435 9.01 -1.89 -63.42
C ILE A 435 9.96 -2.92 -64.04
N ILE A 436 10.67 -3.72 -63.24
CA ILE A 436 11.62 -4.73 -63.73
C ILE A 436 10.90 -5.88 -64.44
N GLY A 437 9.75 -6.33 -63.93
CA GLY A 437 8.94 -7.36 -64.56
C GLY A 437 8.52 -6.99 -65.99
N MET A 438 8.00 -5.78 -66.20
CA MET A 438 7.66 -5.28 -67.54
C MET A 438 8.89 -5.01 -68.41
N VAL A 439 9.91 -4.29 -67.90
CA VAL A 439 11.01 -3.75 -68.73
C VAL A 439 12.13 -4.77 -68.97
N THR A 440 12.38 -5.68 -68.03
CA THR A 440 13.52 -6.63 -68.06
C THR A 440 13.07 -8.07 -68.25
N HIS A 441 11.90 -8.47 -67.72
CA HIS A 441 11.36 -9.83 -67.91
C HIS A 441 10.27 -9.91 -68.98
N GLY A 442 9.83 -8.78 -69.56
CA GLY A 442 8.84 -8.74 -70.65
C GLY A 442 7.42 -9.15 -70.24
N MET A 443 7.13 -9.19 -68.93
CA MET A 443 5.83 -9.58 -68.39
C MET A 443 4.74 -8.57 -68.77
N SER A 444 3.50 -9.05 -68.90
CA SER A 444 2.35 -8.15 -69.05
C SER A 444 2.11 -7.34 -67.77
N ALA A 445 1.51 -6.15 -67.88
CA ALA A 445 1.33 -5.27 -66.72
C ALA A 445 0.48 -5.90 -65.58
N GLY A 446 -0.49 -6.76 -65.92
CA GLY A 446 -1.30 -7.48 -64.92
C GLY A 446 -0.50 -8.58 -64.21
N GLU A 447 0.14 -9.45 -64.99
CA GLU A 447 1.01 -10.55 -64.53
C GLU A 447 2.20 -10.06 -63.68
N SER A 448 2.81 -8.94 -64.07
CA SER A 448 3.87 -8.29 -63.31
C SER A 448 3.36 -7.74 -61.97
N ILE A 449 2.19 -7.09 -61.94
CA ILE A 449 1.57 -6.68 -60.67
C ILE A 449 1.24 -7.90 -59.81
N GLU A 450 0.66 -8.96 -60.37
CA GLU A 450 0.27 -10.17 -59.64
C GLU A 450 1.48 -10.87 -59.02
N THR A 451 2.50 -11.20 -59.81
CA THR A 451 3.72 -11.88 -59.35
C THR A 451 4.44 -11.07 -58.28
N TYR A 452 4.75 -9.80 -58.55
CA TYR A 452 5.52 -8.99 -57.61
C TYR A 452 4.72 -8.56 -56.38
N ALA A 453 3.40 -8.42 -56.46
CA ALA A 453 2.58 -8.17 -55.27
C ALA A 453 2.42 -9.43 -54.40
N ILE A 454 2.26 -10.63 -54.97
CA ILE A 454 2.26 -11.90 -54.20
C ILE A 454 3.58 -12.04 -53.44
N LEU A 455 4.71 -11.89 -54.13
CA LEU A 455 6.05 -11.97 -53.52
C LEU A 455 6.29 -10.89 -52.47
N THR A 456 5.87 -9.65 -52.73
CA THR A 456 6.02 -8.53 -51.77
C THR A 456 5.16 -8.70 -50.53
N VAL A 457 3.92 -9.19 -50.69
CA VAL A 457 3.04 -9.53 -49.56
C VAL A 457 3.66 -10.68 -48.75
N GLY A 458 4.17 -11.72 -49.42
CA GLY A 458 4.85 -12.85 -48.77
C GLY A 458 6.07 -12.43 -47.95
N ASP A 459 7.01 -11.68 -48.54
CA ASP A 459 8.21 -11.16 -47.89
C ASP A 459 7.85 -10.25 -46.71
N GLY A 460 6.93 -9.32 -46.92
CA GLY A 460 6.45 -8.43 -45.87
C GLY A 460 5.77 -9.16 -44.71
N LEU A 461 5.04 -10.27 -44.94
CA LEU A 461 4.42 -11.08 -43.88
C LEU A 461 5.47 -11.90 -43.10
N VAL A 462 6.37 -12.56 -43.84
CA VAL A 462 7.49 -13.34 -43.32
C VAL A 462 8.38 -12.52 -42.40
N THR A 463 8.53 -11.23 -42.69
CA THR A 463 9.35 -10.30 -41.91
C THR A 463 8.56 -9.62 -40.77
N GLN A 464 7.27 -9.36 -40.97
CA GLN A 464 6.36 -8.84 -39.94
C GLN A 464 6.11 -9.80 -38.77
N ILE A 465 5.97 -11.11 -39.00
CA ILE A 465 5.68 -12.07 -37.91
C ILE A 465 6.80 -12.08 -36.86
N PRO A 466 8.10 -12.20 -37.21
CA PRO A 466 9.21 -11.96 -36.30
C PRO A 466 9.17 -10.59 -35.60
N ALA A 467 8.84 -9.52 -36.32
CA ALA A 467 8.79 -8.17 -35.75
C ALA A 467 7.66 -8.00 -34.72
N LEU A 468 6.48 -8.58 -34.98
CA LEU A 468 5.35 -8.65 -34.06
C LEU A 468 5.74 -9.34 -32.76
N LEU A 469 6.27 -10.57 -32.87
CA LEU A 469 6.67 -11.39 -31.72
C LEU A 469 7.72 -10.68 -30.85
N MET A 470 8.73 -10.06 -31.48
CA MET A 470 9.78 -9.33 -30.77
C MET A 470 9.30 -8.01 -30.15
N SER A 471 8.39 -7.27 -30.78
CA SER A 471 7.79 -6.06 -30.20
C SER A 471 6.84 -6.39 -29.04
N VAL A 472 6.07 -7.48 -29.13
CA VAL A 472 5.24 -7.96 -28.01
C VAL A 472 6.11 -8.43 -26.86
N ALA A 473 7.16 -9.23 -27.11
CA ALA A 473 8.14 -9.63 -26.10
C ALA A 473 8.80 -8.42 -25.42
N THR A 474 9.13 -7.38 -26.21
CA THR A 474 9.69 -6.11 -25.72
C THR A 474 8.74 -5.42 -24.74
N GLY A 475 7.48 -5.21 -25.13
CA GLY A 475 6.46 -4.65 -24.24
C GLY A 475 6.26 -5.48 -22.97
N LEU A 476 6.31 -6.81 -23.09
CA LEU A 476 6.11 -7.75 -21.98
C LEU A 476 7.20 -7.67 -20.91
N VAL A 477 8.46 -7.57 -21.35
CA VAL A 477 9.64 -7.44 -20.46
C VAL A 477 9.66 -6.07 -19.80
N VAL A 478 9.34 -5.02 -20.55
CA VAL A 478 9.32 -3.62 -20.10
C VAL A 478 8.20 -3.32 -19.10
N THR A 479 7.10 -4.08 -19.13
CA THR A 479 5.94 -3.94 -18.23
C THR A 479 5.90 -5.02 -17.13
N ARG A 480 6.91 -5.89 -17.04
CA ARG A 480 7.05 -6.90 -15.98
C ARG A 480 7.39 -6.22 -14.65
N ALA A 481 6.36 -5.98 -13.83
CA ALA A 481 6.55 -5.68 -12.41
C ALA A 481 7.32 -6.82 -11.70
N THR A 482 8.06 -6.49 -10.64
CA THR A 482 8.81 -7.48 -9.84
C THR A 482 7.87 -8.38 -9.05
N ALA A 483 7.53 -9.54 -9.63
CA ALA A 483 6.70 -10.58 -9.01
C ALA A 483 7.48 -11.90 -8.88
N ASP A 484 7.11 -12.72 -7.90
CA ASP A 484 7.73 -14.03 -7.67
C ASP A 484 7.06 -15.19 -8.44
N GLU A 485 6.05 -14.89 -9.26
CA GLU A 485 5.34 -15.83 -10.15
C GLU A 485 5.60 -15.47 -11.62
N ASP A 486 5.51 -16.45 -12.53
CA ASP A 486 5.59 -16.18 -13.96
C ASP A 486 4.29 -15.55 -14.48
N MET A 487 4.31 -14.98 -15.69
CA MET A 487 3.14 -14.25 -16.18
C MET A 487 1.94 -15.16 -16.49
N GLY A 488 2.18 -16.41 -16.89
CA GLY A 488 1.11 -17.37 -17.18
C GLY A 488 0.37 -17.77 -15.91
N THR A 489 1.11 -18.10 -14.84
CA THR A 489 0.53 -18.38 -13.53
C THR A 489 -0.11 -17.14 -12.90
N ALA A 490 0.58 -15.99 -12.88
CA ALA A 490 0.03 -14.75 -12.30
C ALA A 490 -1.27 -14.29 -13.00
N ALA A 491 -1.28 -14.22 -14.33
CA ALA A 491 -2.46 -13.75 -15.08
C ALA A 491 -3.64 -14.73 -14.97
N SER A 492 -3.40 -16.04 -15.09
CA SER A 492 -4.48 -17.03 -14.93
C SER A 492 -5.05 -17.04 -13.51
N LYS A 493 -4.19 -16.94 -12.49
CA LYS A 493 -4.58 -16.82 -11.08
C LYS A 493 -5.43 -15.58 -10.83
N GLN A 494 -4.98 -14.38 -11.23
CA GLN A 494 -5.73 -13.13 -11.04
C GLN A 494 -7.08 -13.11 -11.79
N LEU A 495 -7.10 -13.57 -13.05
CA LEU A 495 -8.33 -13.60 -13.86
C LEU A 495 -9.34 -14.64 -13.35
N LEU A 496 -8.88 -15.77 -12.81
CA LEU A 496 -9.76 -16.82 -12.27
C LEU A 496 -10.17 -16.59 -10.81
N GLN A 497 -9.38 -15.88 -10.00
CA GLN A 497 -9.69 -15.59 -8.59
C GLN A 497 -10.95 -14.74 -8.42
N SER A 498 -11.28 -13.88 -9.37
CA SER A 498 -12.42 -12.96 -9.28
C SER A 498 -13.73 -13.60 -9.73
N ARG A 499 -14.32 -14.46 -8.89
CA ARG A 499 -15.63 -15.12 -9.10
C ARG A 499 -16.71 -14.17 -9.66
N ASN A 500 -16.79 -12.94 -9.15
CA ASN A 500 -17.77 -11.96 -9.61
C ASN A 500 -17.53 -11.53 -11.07
N ALA A 501 -16.27 -11.31 -11.47
CA ALA A 501 -15.93 -10.97 -12.85
C ALA A 501 -16.24 -12.14 -13.80
N LEU A 502 -15.87 -13.37 -13.45
CA LEU A 502 -16.23 -14.58 -14.22
C LEU A 502 -17.75 -14.74 -14.36
N THR A 503 -18.51 -14.48 -13.30
CA THR A 503 -19.98 -14.58 -13.30
C THR A 503 -20.60 -13.51 -14.20
N ILE A 504 -20.17 -12.25 -14.08
CA ILE A 504 -20.65 -11.13 -14.89
C ILE A 504 -20.30 -11.34 -16.37
N ALA A 505 -19.05 -11.73 -16.67
CA ALA A 505 -18.61 -12.01 -18.04
C ALA A 505 -19.37 -13.20 -18.66
N GLY A 506 -19.63 -14.26 -17.88
CA GLY A 506 -20.42 -15.41 -18.34
C GLY A 506 -21.88 -15.06 -18.66
N ILE A 507 -22.52 -14.25 -17.80
CA ILE A 507 -23.88 -13.73 -18.04
C ILE A 507 -23.90 -12.77 -19.23
N ALA A 508 -22.92 -11.88 -19.35
CA ALA A 508 -22.82 -10.95 -20.48
C ALA A 508 -22.62 -11.68 -21.81
N ALA A 509 -21.79 -12.72 -21.87
CA ALA A 509 -21.62 -13.55 -23.06
C ALA A 509 -22.95 -14.24 -23.46
N LEU A 510 -23.70 -14.79 -22.50
CA LEU A 510 -25.03 -15.34 -22.77
C LEU A 510 -26.02 -14.29 -23.26
N ALA A 511 -25.99 -13.08 -22.69
CA ALA A 511 -26.85 -11.97 -23.11
C ALA A 511 -26.53 -11.49 -24.53
N LEU A 512 -25.25 -11.40 -24.93
CA LEU A 512 -24.86 -11.14 -26.32
C LEU A 512 -25.34 -12.27 -27.25
N GLY A 513 -25.28 -13.53 -26.82
CA GLY A 513 -25.79 -14.68 -27.57
C GLY A 513 -27.30 -14.67 -27.86
N LEU A 514 -28.09 -13.80 -27.20
CA LEU A 514 -29.51 -13.60 -27.47
C LEU A 514 -29.77 -12.57 -28.61
N ILE A 515 -28.80 -11.73 -28.94
CA ILE A 515 -28.94 -10.67 -29.96
C ILE A 515 -29.13 -11.31 -31.35
N PRO A 516 -30.20 -10.96 -32.10
CA PRO A 516 -30.38 -11.47 -33.46
C PRO A 516 -29.29 -10.95 -34.39
N GLY A 517 -28.70 -11.85 -35.18
CA GLY A 517 -27.58 -11.57 -36.09
C GLY A 517 -26.21 -12.03 -35.60
N LEU A 518 -26.03 -12.31 -34.29
CA LEU A 518 -24.78 -12.85 -33.76
C LEU A 518 -24.71 -14.39 -33.82
N PRO A 519 -23.52 -14.99 -34.01
CA PRO A 519 -23.33 -16.44 -34.00
C PRO A 519 -23.49 -16.99 -32.58
N LYS A 520 -24.69 -17.49 -32.26
CA LYS A 520 -25.10 -17.83 -30.89
C LYS A 520 -24.23 -18.90 -30.22
N MET A 521 -23.78 -19.91 -30.97
CA MET A 521 -23.06 -21.07 -30.41
C MET A 521 -21.74 -20.69 -29.71
N PRO A 522 -20.80 -19.93 -30.32
CA PRO A 522 -19.63 -19.39 -29.62
C PRO A 522 -19.95 -18.67 -28.30
N PHE A 523 -20.91 -17.74 -28.31
CA PHE A 523 -21.28 -16.95 -27.12
C PHE A 523 -21.88 -17.83 -26.01
N ILE A 524 -22.70 -18.82 -26.36
CA ILE A 524 -23.27 -19.78 -25.41
C ILE A 524 -22.17 -20.66 -24.79
N ILE A 525 -21.24 -21.19 -25.61
CA ILE A 525 -20.14 -22.03 -25.14
C ILE A 525 -19.25 -21.25 -24.17
N VAL A 526 -18.81 -20.04 -24.55
CA VAL A 526 -17.97 -19.18 -23.69
C VAL A 526 -18.69 -18.79 -22.40
N GLY A 527 -19.96 -18.40 -22.48
CA GLY A 527 -20.77 -18.02 -21.32
C GLY A 527 -20.95 -19.17 -20.31
N VAL A 528 -21.23 -20.38 -20.79
CA VAL A 528 -21.33 -21.58 -19.95
C VAL A 528 -19.98 -21.94 -19.32
N VAL A 529 -18.87 -21.91 -20.09
CA VAL A 529 -17.53 -22.21 -19.56
C VAL A 529 -17.13 -21.25 -18.44
N LEU A 530 -17.35 -19.94 -18.61
CA LEU A 530 -17.08 -18.93 -17.59
C LEU A 530 -17.92 -19.13 -16.31
N LEU A 531 -19.19 -19.49 -16.45
CA LEU A 531 -20.06 -19.81 -15.30
C LEU A 531 -19.65 -21.10 -14.58
N VAL A 532 -19.21 -22.13 -15.30
CA VAL A 532 -18.68 -23.37 -14.70
C VAL A 532 -17.37 -23.09 -13.95
N LEU A 533 -16.49 -22.24 -14.49
CA LEU A 533 -15.28 -21.79 -13.79
C LEU A 533 -15.63 -21.01 -12.52
N ALA A 534 -16.55 -20.04 -12.58
CA ALA A 534 -17.02 -19.28 -11.42
C ALA A 534 -17.59 -20.18 -10.30
N GLN A 535 -18.27 -21.28 -10.66
CA GLN A 535 -18.77 -22.27 -9.70
C GLN A 535 -17.66 -23.14 -9.09
N ARG A 536 -16.55 -23.40 -9.80
CA ARG A 536 -15.39 -24.11 -9.25
C ARG A 536 -14.60 -23.25 -8.27
N VAL A 537 -14.41 -21.96 -8.57
CA VAL A 537 -13.78 -20.99 -7.65
C VAL A 537 -14.54 -20.95 -6.33
N ARG A 538 -15.87 -20.80 -6.38
CA ARG A 538 -16.74 -20.89 -5.20
C ARG A 538 -16.51 -22.17 -4.38
N LYS A 539 -16.29 -23.33 -5.02
CA LYS A 539 -16.02 -24.57 -4.28
C LYS A 539 -14.65 -24.54 -3.60
N ALA A 540 -13.62 -23.99 -4.23
CA ALA A 540 -12.31 -23.80 -3.58
C ALA A 540 -12.42 -22.86 -2.38
N ASP A 541 -13.10 -21.72 -2.51
CA ASP A 541 -13.36 -20.78 -1.41
C ASP A 541 -14.08 -21.48 -0.24
N GLN A 542 -15.20 -22.16 -0.55
CA GLN A 542 -16.01 -22.85 0.47
C GLN A 542 -15.32 -24.11 1.04
N GLN A 543 -14.33 -24.69 0.36
CA GLN A 543 -13.50 -25.77 0.92
C GLN A 543 -12.39 -25.23 1.81
N ALA A 544 -11.76 -24.10 1.46
CA ALA A 544 -10.82 -23.43 2.34
C ALA A 544 -11.49 -22.91 3.63
N GLU A 545 -12.71 -22.35 3.52
CA GLU A 545 -13.53 -22.00 4.69
C GLU A 545 -13.94 -23.24 5.50
N ALA A 546 -14.24 -24.38 4.86
CA ALA A 546 -14.61 -25.61 5.56
C ALA A 546 -13.42 -26.33 6.23
N GLU A 547 -12.23 -26.31 5.62
CA GLU A 547 -10.99 -26.82 6.24
C GLU A 547 -10.53 -25.92 7.39
N ALA A 548 -10.75 -24.60 7.30
CA ALA A 548 -10.56 -23.67 8.42
C ALA A 548 -11.63 -23.78 9.52
N ALA A 549 -12.76 -24.44 9.26
CA ALA A 549 -13.87 -24.66 10.19
C ALA A 549 -14.00 -26.12 10.69
N ALA A 550 -13.07 -27.00 10.32
CA ALA A 550 -13.06 -28.38 10.79
C ALA A 550 -12.60 -28.45 12.26
N PRO A 551 -13.34 -29.15 13.16
CA PRO A 551 -12.93 -29.27 14.56
C PRO A 551 -11.69 -30.17 14.67
N VAL A 552 -10.66 -29.71 15.40
CA VAL A 552 -9.41 -30.45 15.64
C VAL A 552 -9.65 -31.56 16.68
N GLY A 553 -10.33 -32.62 16.25
CA GLY A 553 -10.62 -33.81 17.05
C GLY A 553 -9.68 -34.98 16.73
N ASN A 554 -8.84 -35.35 17.69
CA ASN A 554 -8.08 -36.61 17.75
C ASN A 554 -7.13 -36.94 16.58
N ALA A 555 -5.90 -36.43 16.66
CA ALA A 555 -4.72 -37.04 16.03
C ALA A 555 -3.59 -37.20 17.06
N LEU A 556 -3.76 -38.13 18.01
CA LEU A 556 -2.74 -38.47 19.01
C LEU A 556 -1.58 -39.26 18.37
N GLN A 557 -0.63 -38.52 17.78
CA GLN A 557 0.70 -39.00 17.42
C GLN A 557 1.67 -37.82 17.42
N PRO A 558 2.74 -37.82 18.23
CA PRO A 558 3.69 -36.72 18.28
C PRO A 558 4.56 -36.72 17.01
N ALA A 559 4.16 -35.92 16.03
CA ALA A 559 5.10 -35.39 15.05
C ALA A 559 6.17 -34.56 15.79
N PRO A 560 7.42 -34.50 15.31
CA PRO A 560 8.44 -33.65 15.92
C PRO A 560 8.00 -32.18 15.79
N GLU A 561 7.79 -31.52 16.93
CA GLU A 561 7.39 -30.11 17.00
C GLU A 561 8.37 -29.27 16.19
N THR A 562 7.88 -28.59 15.14
CA THR A 562 8.75 -27.67 14.39
C THR A 562 9.00 -26.42 15.21
N THR A 563 10.18 -25.81 15.06
CA THR A 563 10.53 -24.56 15.76
C THR A 563 9.47 -23.48 15.52
N GLU A 564 8.85 -23.48 14.34
CA GLU A 564 7.76 -22.58 13.95
C GLU A 564 6.50 -22.78 14.79
N GLN A 565 6.08 -24.03 15.02
CA GLN A 565 4.93 -24.36 15.88
C GLN A 565 5.18 -23.96 17.34
N LEU A 566 6.41 -24.15 17.84
CA LEU A 566 6.80 -23.68 19.18
C LEU A 566 6.76 -22.14 19.27
N ILE A 567 7.26 -21.44 18.25
CA ILE A 567 7.22 -19.97 18.16
C ILE A 567 5.77 -19.46 18.14
N GLU A 568 4.84 -20.14 17.45
CA GLU A 568 3.42 -19.76 17.48
C GLU A 568 2.77 -19.98 18.85
N GLN A 569 3.09 -21.06 19.56
CA GLN A 569 2.62 -21.29 20.93
C GLN A 569 3.22 -20.28 21.94
N MET A 570 4.44 -19.80 21.69
CA MET A 570 5.10 -18.75 22.49
C MET A 570 4.57 -17.32 22.24
N ARG A 571 3.69 -17.10 21.25
CA ARG A 571 3.14 -15.77 20.96
C ARG A 571 2.10 -15.34 21.99
N VAL A 572 2.55 -14.62 23.01
CA VAL A 572 1.72 -13.93 24.01
C VAL A 572 0.63 -13.10 23.33
N HIS A 573 -0.64 -13.35 23.67
CA HIS A 573 -1.79 -12.65 23.10
C HIS A 573 -2.07 -11.33 23.82
N ALA A 574 -2.45 -10.29 23.07
CA ALA A 574 -2.70 -8.96 23.62
C ALA A 574 -3.91 -8.92 24.57
N LEU A 575 -5.00 -9.61 24.22
CA LEU A 575 -6.23 -9.76 25.00
C LEU A 575 -6.74 -11.20 24.90
N GLU A 576 -7.03 -11.81 26.05
CA GLU A 576 -7.76 -13.09 26.15
C GLU A 576 -8.91 -12.98 27.16
N ILE A 577 -10.02 -13.68 26.90
CA ILE A 577 -11.07 -14.00 27.87
C ILE A 577 -10.97 -15.50 28.17
N LEU A 578 -10.78 -15.85 29.43
CA LEU A 578 -10.93 -17.21 29.93
C LEU A 578 -12.31 -17.39 30.52
N LEU A 579 -13.01 -18.44 30.11
CA LEU A 579 -14.34 -18.83 30.60
C LEU A 579 -14.25 -20.15 31.36
N ALA A 580 -14.95 -20.27 32.49
CA ALA A 580 -15.22 -21.57 33.09
C ALA A 580 -16.07 -22.43 32.13
N PRO A 581 -15.99 -23.78 32.18
CA PRO A 581 -16.69 -24.65 31.23
C PRO A 581 -18.21 -24.48 31.18
N ASP A 582 -18.84 -23.99 32.25
CA ASP A 582 -20.28 -23.70 32.30
C ASP A 582 -20.70 -22.38 31.63
N LEU A 583 -19.73 -21.50 31.30
CA LEU A 583 -19.95 -20.24 30.58
C LEU A 583 -19.73 -20.33 29.08
N VAL A 584 -19.43 -21.52 28.54
CA VAL A 584 -19.31 -21.75 27.10
C VAL A 584 -20.65 -21.53 26.38
N ASP A 585 -21.78 -21.58 27.11
CA ASP A 585 -23.12 -21.25 26.61
C ASP A 585 -23.27 -19.78 26.13
N LEU A 586 -22.36 -18.89 26.53
CA LEU A 586 -22.30 -17.49 26.07
C LEU A 586 -21.70 -17.34 24.66
N VAL A 587 -21.13 -18.39 24.09
CA VAL A 587 -20.41 -18.37 22.80
C VAL A 587 -21.20 -19.15 21.74
N GLY A 588 -21.70 -18.45 20.72
CA GLY A 588 -22.49 -19.07 19.64
C GLY A 588 -24.00 -19.16 19.90
N GLY A 589 -24.53 -18.37 20.85
CA GLY A 589 -25.97 -18.17 21.04
C GLY A 589 -26.63 -17.36 19.91
N SER A 590 -27.84 -16.87 20.17
CA SER A 590 -28.50 -15.90 19.26
C SER A 590 -27.68 -14.60 19.17
N ALA A 591 -27.77 -13.89 18.05
CA ALA A 591 -26.86 -12.78 17.72
C ALA A 591 -26.81 -11.63 18.75
N ASP A 592 -27.86 -11.48 19.57
CA ASP A 592 -27.96 -10.46 20.61
C ASP A 592 -27.49 -10.96 22.00
N GLN A 593 -27.24 -12.26 22.15
CA GLN A 593 -26.69 -12.89 23.38
C GLN A 593 -25.25 -13.38 23.20
N ASP A 594 -24.80 -13.63 21.96
CA ASP A 594 -23.44 -14.09 21.61
C ASP A 594 -22.35 -13.10 22.08
N LEU A 595 -21.46 -13.59 22.94
CA LEU A 595 -20.28 -12.87 23.42
C LEU A 595 -19.40 -12.39 22.26
N LEU A 596 -19.22 -13.20 21.21
CA LEU A 596 -18.34 -12.84 20.09
C LEU A 596 -18.91 -11.70 19.25
N ALA A 597 -20.23 -11.66 19.01
CA ALA A 597 -20.91 -10.54 18.36
C ALA A 597 -20.74 -9.25 19.16
N ARG A 598 -20.92 -9.30 20.49
CA ARG A 598 -20.76 -8.14 21.36
C ARG A 598 -19.30 -7.68 21.48
N VAL A 599 -18.32 -8.58 21.46
CA VAL A 599 -16.88 -8.24 21.35
C VAL A 599 -16.57 -7.53 20.03
N ARG A 600 -17.15 -7.96 18.89
CA ARG A 600 -17.01 -7.26 17.60
C ARG A 600 -17.63 -5.85 17.64
N ALA A 601 -18.79 -5.71 18.30
CA ALA A 601 -19.45 -4.42 18.48
C ALA A 601 -18.61 -3.47 19.37
N LEU A 602 -18.09 -3.96 20.49
CA LEU A 602 -17.18 -3.23 21.37
C LEU A 602 -15.92 -2.76 20.62
N ARG A 603 -15.28 -3.65 19.85
CA ARG A 603 -14.13 -3.31 18.99
C ARG A 603 -14.42 -2.16 18.02
N ARG A 604 -15.63 -2.11 17.44
CA ARG A 604 -16.07 -1.00 16.59
C ARG A 604 -16.34 0.28 17.39
N LYS A 605 -16.95 0.16 18.58
CA LYS A 605 -17.21 1.27 19.49
C LYS A 605 -15.89 1.95 19.92
N THR A 606 -14.92 1.19 20.44
CA THR A 606 -13.60 1.70 20.84
C THR A 606 -12.87 2.42 19.69
N ALA A 607 -12.95 1.89 18.46
CA ALA A 607 -12.34 2.55 17.31
C ALA A 607 -12.98 3.90 16.96
N LEU A 608 -14.30 4.05 17.15
CA LEU A 608 -15.04 5.29 16.88
C LEU A 608 -14.98 6.31 18.02
N GLU A 609 -14.75 5.88 19.27
CA GLU A 609 -14.72 6.75 20.45
C GLU A 609 -13.31 7.13 20.92
N MET A 610 -12.33 6.25 20.73
CA MET A 610 -10.95 6.45 21.18
C MET A 610 -9.94 6.61 20.04
N GLY A 611 -10.29 6.27 18.80
CA GLY A 611 -9.42 6.43 17.62
C GLY A 611 -8.38 5.32 17.41
N PHE A 612 -8.40 4.23 18.19
CA PHE A 612 -7.55 3.06 17.96
C PHE A 612 -8.35 1.77 17.75
N VAL A 613 -7.88 0.91 16.85
CA VAL A 613 -8.50 -0.39 16.59
C VAL A 613 -8.06 -1.39 17.65
N LEU A 614 -9.00 -1.95 18.40
CA LEU A 614 -8.70 -2.99 19.38
C LEU A 614 -8.03 -4.21 18.71
N PRO A 615 -6.96 -4.81 19.30
CA PRO A 615 -6.44 -6.09 18.83
C PRO A 615 -7.48 -7.23 18.99
N PRO A 616 -7.34 -8.35 18.27
CA PRO A 616 -8.31 -9.46 18.33
C PRO A 616 -8.31 -10.12 19.73
N VAL A 617 -9.44 -10.02 20.42
CA VAL A 617 -9.69 -10.68 21.70
C VAL A 617 -9.91 -12.19 21.45
N ARG A 618 -9.05 -13.04 21.99
CA ARG A 618 -9.24 -14.50 21.94
C ARG A 618 -10.12 -14.96 23.11
N THR A 619 -11.00 -15.93 22.88
CA THR A 619 -11.80 -16.56 23.94
C THR A 619 -11.34 -18.00 24.09
N ARG A 620 -11.19 -18.49 25.32
CA ARG A 620 -10.76 -19.86 25.64
C ARG A 620 -11.53 -20.37 26.85
N ASP A 621 -11.79 -21.67 26.88
CA ASP A 621 -12.18 -22.38 28.09
C ASP A 621 -10.96 -22.59 29.03
N SER A 622 -11.22 -22.65 30.33
CA SER A 622 -10.20 -22.93 31.35
C SER A 622 -10.81 -23.71 32.51
N VAL A 623 -10.36 -24.95 32.70
CA VAL A 623 -10.78 -25.84 33.79
C VAL A 623 -10.26 -25.37 35.16
N ASP A 624 -9.24 -24.51 35.17
CA ASP A 624 -8.66 -23.89 36.38
C ASP A 624 -9.54 -22.77 36.98
N LEU A 625 -10.61 -22.35 36.27
CA LEU A 625 -11.56 -21.36 36.76
C LEU A 625 -12.67 -22.02 37.60
N PRO A 626 -13.07 -21.40 38.74
CA PRO A 626 -14.28 -21.82 39.46
C PRO A 626 -15.54 -21.76 38.58
N VAL A 627 -16.53 -22.58 38.92
CA VAL A 627 -17.86 -22.57 38.28
C VAL A 627 -18.42 -21.15 38.22
N ALA A 628 -19.01 -20.78 37.08
CA ALA A 628 -19.54 -19.46 36.77
C ALA A 628 -18.53 -18.31 36.78
N ALA A 629 -17.22 -18.57 36.87
CA ALA A 629 -16.19 -17.52 36.83
C ALA A 629 -15.65 -17.26 35.41
N TYR A 630 -15.25 -16.03 35.16
CA TYR A 630 -14.47 -15.63 33.98
C TYR A 630 -13.26 -14.81 34.42
N ALA A 631 -12.18 -14.85 33.64
CA ALA A 631 -10.98 -14.04 33.85
C ALA A 631 -10.55 -13.36 32.54
N ILE A 632 -10.11 -12.11 32.64
CA ILE A 632 -9.63 -11.32 31.50
C ILE A 632 -8.12 -11.19 31.63
N LYS A 633 -7.39 -11.54 30.56
CA LYS A 633 -5.93 -11.46 30.50
C LYS A 633 -5.47 -10.43 29.47
N MET A 634 -4.41 -9.70 29.81
CA MET A 634 -3.73 -8.75 28.94
C MET A 634 -2.24 -9.05 28.88
N SER A 635 -1.72 -9.27 27.67
CA SER A 635 -0.36 -9.81 27.45
C SER A 635 -0.09 -11.09 28.29
N GLY A 636 -1.06 -12.00 28.36
CA GLY A 636 -0.98 -13.24 29.14
C GLY A 636 -1.13 -13.12 30.67
N VAL A 637 -1.12 -11.91 31.23
CA VAL A 637 -1.30 -11.65 32.67
C VAL A 637 -2.78 -11.43 32.97
N GLU A 638 -3.32 -12.08 34.02
CA GLU A 638 -4.68 -11.82 34.49
C GLU A 638 -4.78 -10.41 35.08
N VAL A 639 -5.65 -9.59 34.49
CA VAL A 639 -5.90 -8.20 34.95
C VAL A 639 -7.18 -8.07 35.75
N ALA A 640 -8.14 -8.98 35.56
CA ALA A 640 -9.40 -8.99 36.29
C ALA A 640 -10.09 -10.36 36.24
N ARG A 641 -11.00 -10.56 37.20
CA ARG A 641 -11.84 -11.77 37.34
C ARG A 641 -13.26 -11.34 37.72
N GLY A 642 -14.26 -12.10 37.29
CA GLY A 642 -15.66 -11.88 37.64
C GLY A 642 -16.47 -13.17 37.64
N GLN A 643 -17.77 -13.05 37.90
CA GLN A 643 -18.73 -14.16 37.86
C GLN A 643 -19.91 -13.82 36.95
N ALA A 644 -20.52 -14.83 36.34
CA ALA A 644 -21.69 -14.71 35.45
C ALA A 644 -22.62 -15.94 35.52
N PRO A 645 -23.25 -16.24 36.68
CA PRO A 645 -23.97 -17.50 36.92
C PRO A 645 -25.10 -17.77 35.92
N SER A 646 -25.11 -18.96 35.31
CA SER A 646 -26.12 -19.32 34.30
C SER A 646 -27.56 -19.31 34.87
N GLY A 647 -28.52 -19.01 34.00
CA GLY A 647 -29.93 -18.78 34.35
C GLY A 647 -30.22 -17.47 35.12
N ARG A 648 -29.20 -16.64 35.41
CA ARG A 648 -29.36 -15.40 36.20
C ARG A 648 -29.00 -14.14 35.44
N MET A 649 -29.49 -13.01 35.95
CA MET A 649 -29.13 -11.65 35.53
C MET A 649 -28.77 -10.79 36.75
N LEU A 650 -27.99 -9.74 36.52
CA LEU A 650 -27.51 -8.83 37.56
C LEU A 650 -28.48 -7.65 37.68
N ALA A 651 -29.13 -7.50 38.83
CA ALA A 651 -29.91 -6.32 39.18
C ALA A 651 -29.04 -5.34 39.98
N LEU A 652 -29.07 -4.06 39.60
CA LEU A 652 -28.35 -2.95 40.22
C LEU A 652 -29.31 -1.82 40.59
N GLY A 653 -29.06 -1.12 41.70
CA GLY A 653 -29.85 0.01 42.18
C GLY A 653 -30.29 -0.17 43.64
N ASP A 654 -31.10 0.76 44.13
CA ASP A 654 -31.62 0.75 45.49
C ASP A 654 -32.86 -0.16 45.62
N GLY A 655 -33.14 -0.67 46.82
CA GLY A 655 -34.33 -1.51 47.09
C GLY A 655 -34.22 -2.99 46.71
N LEU A 656 -33.01 -3.48 46.41
CA LEU A 656 -32.73 -4.88 46.02
C LEU A 656 -33.09 -5.95 47.07
N ASP A 657 -33.43 -5.57 48.30
CA ASP A 657 -33.69 -6.50 49.42
C ASP A 657 -34.82 -7.48 49.12
N ASN A 658 -35.93 -6.98 48.56
CA ASN A 658 -37.15 -7.76 48.27
C ASN A 658 -37.01 -8.76 47.11
N LEU A 659 -35.91 -8.69 46.32
CA LEU A 659 -35.67 -9.61 45.20
C LEU A 659 -34.90 -10.86 45.68
N PRO A 660 -35.28 -12.08 45.28
CA PRO A 660 -34.53 -13.29 45.64
C PRO A 660 -33.25 -13.40 44.78
N GLY A 661 -32.10 -13.54 45.43
CA GLY A 661 -30.81 -13.65 44.75
C GLY A 661 -29.62 -13.56 45.70
N SER A 662 -28.43 -13.83 45.19
CA SER A 662 -27.17 -13.66 45.92
C SER A 662 -26.61 -12.26 45.72
N LEU A 663 -26.29 -11.58 46.82
CA LEU A 663 -25.60 -10.29 46.82
C LEU A 663 -24.20 -10.42 46.19
N VAL A 664 -23.80 -9.41 45.43
CA VAL A 664 -22.53 -9.32 44.71
C VAL A 664 -22.16 -7.84 44.52
N HIS A 665 -20.90 -7.54 44.22
CA HIS A 665 -20.49 -6.22 43.76
C HIS A 665 -20.23 -6.25 42.25
N GLU A 666 -20.68 -5.21 41.54
CA GLU A 666 -20.46 -5.06 40.10
C GLU A 666 -18.97 -4.74 39.82
N PRO A 667 -18.31 -5.43 38.86
CA PRO A 667 -16.85 -5.37 38.70
C PRO A 667 -16.26 -4.04 38.18
N VAL A 668 -17.04 -3.11 37.61
CA VAL A 668 -16.54 -1.86 37.01
C VAL A 668 -16.70 -0.65 37.92
N PHE A 669 -17.82 -0.58 38.64
CA PHE A 669 -18.20 0.55 39.48
C PHE A 669 -18.22 0.18 40.97
N GLY A 670 -18.10 -1.10 41.32
CA GLY A 670 -18.17 -1.58 42.71
C GLY A 670 -19.58 -1.53 43.31
N LEU A 671 -20.60 -1.21 42.51
CA LEU A 671 -21.97 -1.02 42.96
C LEU A 671 -22.54 -2.31 43.57
N PRO A 672 -23.30 -2.22 44.68
CA PRO A 672 -24.01 -3.37 45.22
C PRO A 672 -25.07 -3.85 44.23
N GLY A 673 -25.15 -5.16 44.05
CA GLY A 673 -26.05 -5.81 43.10
C GLY A 673 -26.52 -7.18 43.58
N LYS A 674 -27.48 -7.76 42.86
CA LYS A 674 -28.04 -9.08 43.16
C LYS A 674 -28.17 -9.93 41.91
N TRP A 675 -27.65 -11.16 41.94
CA TRP A 675 -27.87 -12.15 40.88
C TRP A 675 -29.25 -12.79 41.06
N ILE A 676 -30.24 -12.30 40.31
CA ILE A 676 -31.63 -12.75 40.30
C ILE A 676 -31.90 -13.78 39.18
N PRO A 677 -32.88 -14.69 39.33
CA PRO A 677 -33.38 -15.53 38.23
C PRO A 677 -33.86 -14.67 37.04
N ALA A 678 -33.60 -15.14 35.81
CA ALA A 678 -33.93 -14.38 34.59
C ALA A 678 -35.43 -14.10 34.41
N GLU A 679 -36.28 -14.96 34.97
CA GLU A 679 -37.74 -14.86 34.95
C GLU A 679 -38.25 -13.63 35.71
N LEU A 680 -37.50 -13.17 36.72
CA LEU A 680 -37.89 -12.04 37.56
C LEU A 680 -37.49 -10.67 36.99
N ARG A 681 -36.95 -10.63 35.75
CA ARG A 681 -36.55 -9.40 35.05
C ARG A 681 -37.56 -8.27 35.22
N HIS A 682 -38.81 -8.50 34.81
CA HIS A 682 -39.84 -7.48 34.79
C HIS A 682 -40.22 -7.02 36.22
N SER A 683 -40.15 -7.91 37.21
CA SER A 683 -40.39 -7.56 38.62
C SER A 683 -39.27 -6.70 39.20
N ALA A 684 -38.03 -6.85 38.73
CA ALA A 684 -36.89 -6.03 39.15
C ALA A 684 -36.88 -4.67 38.43
N GLU A 685 -37.19 -4.63 37.13
CA GLU A 685 -37.39 -3.39 36.37
C GLU A 685 -38.53 -2.55 36.97
N MET A 686 -39.65 -3.17 37.34
CA MET A 686 -40.78 -2.51 38.03
C MET A 686 -40.45 -2.06 39.46
N ALA A 687 -39.42 -2.61 40.08
CA ALA A 687 -38.90 -2.17 41.38
C ALA A 687 -37.87 -1.02 41.27
N GLY A 688 -37.58 -0.55 40.04
CA GLY A 688 -36.60 0.52 39.77
C GLY A 688 -35.16 0.03 39.58
N ALA A 689 -34.92 -1.30 39.66
CA ALA A 689 -33.58 -1.85 39.47
C ALA A 689 -33.22 -1.97 37.98
N THR A 690 -32.00 -1.57 37.64
CA THR A 690 -31.42 -1.78 36.30
C THR A 690 -30.97 -3.24 36.18
N VAL A 691 -31.58 -4.00 35.26
CA VAL A 691 -31.27 -5.43 35.06
C VAL A 691 -30.37 -5.61 33.84
N ILE A 692 -29.23 -6.27 34.02
CA ILE A 692 -28.24 -6.51 32.94
C ILE A 692 -27.93 -8.01 32.82
N ASP A 693 -27.82 -8.49 31.58
CA ASP A 693 -27.57 -9.90 31.27
C ASP A 693 -26.09 -10.30 31.45
N ARG A 694 -25.85 -11.61 31.58
CA ARG A 694 -24.51 -12.21 31.77
C ARG A 694 -23.48 -11.70 30.76
N THR A 695 -23.85 -11.60 29.48
CA THR A 695 -22.94 -11.18 28.42
C THR A 695 -22.66 -9.67 28.51
N SER A 696 -23.65 -8.84 28.84
CA SER A 696 -23.45 -7.41 29.11
C SER A 696 -22.50 -7.16 30.30
N VAL A 697 -22.56 -7.94 31.38
CA VAL A 697 -21.61 -7.82 32.51
C VAL A 697 -20.17 -8.03 32.04
N ILE A 698 -19.90 -9.12 31.32
CA ILE A 698 -18.54 -9.43 30.79
C ILE A 698 -18.07 -8.34 29.83
N ILE A 699 -18.95 -7.87 28.94
CA ILE A 699 -18.63 -6.85 27.93
C ILE A 699 -18.39 -5.47 28.56
N THR A 700 -19.12 -5.11 29.61
CA THR A 700 -18.95 -3.83 30.33
C THR A 700 -17.63 -3.84 31.11
N HIS A 701 -17.31 -4.96 31.77
CA HIS A 701 -16.04 -5.18 32.43
C HIS A 701 -14.86 -5.13 31.46
N LEU A 702 -14.96 -5.82 30.32
CA LEU A 702 -13.97 -5.77 29.25
C LEU A 702 -13.81 -4.34 28.68
N SER A 703 -14.91 -3.61 28.47
CA SER A 703 -14.88 -2.23 27.98
C SER A 703 -14.17 -1.28 28.95
N SER A 704 -14.39 -1.44 30.26
CA SER A 704 -13.70 -0.64 31.29
C SER A 704 -12.19 -0.90 31.26
N LEU A 705 -11.79 -2.18 31.29
CA LEU A 705 -10.38 -2.59 31.27
C LEU A 705 -9.65 -2.11 30.01
N ILE A 706 -10.33 -2.15 28.86
CA ILE A 706 -9.81 -1.62 27.59
C ILE A 706 -9.55 -0.11 27.67
N SER A 707 -10.48 0.67 28.23
CA SER A 707 -10.29 2.11 28.40
C SER A 707 -9.17 2.44 29.38
N THR A 708 -9.09 1.74 30.51
CA THR A 708 -8.01 1.92 31.51
C THR A 708 -6.62 1.55 30.95
N HIS A 709 -6.55 0.55 30.08
CA HIS A 709 -5.29 0.03 29.54
C HIS A 709 -5.04 0.37 28.07
N ALA A 710 -5.79 1.33 27.50
CA ALA A 710 -5.68 1.76 26.10
C ALA A 710 -4.23 2.07 25.65
N PRO A 711 -3.36 2.73 26.45
CA PRO A 711 -1.95 2.93 26.08
C PRO A 711 -1.18 1.63 25.85
N ARG A 712 -1.45 0.60 26.67
CA ARG A 712 -0.79 -0.72 26.58
C ARG A 712 -1.33 -1.55 25.41
N LEU A 713 -2.53 -1.22 24.92
CA LEU A 713 -3.16 -1.88 23.75
C LEU A 713 -2.74 -1.27 22.42
N LEU A 714 -2.34 0.01 22.38
CA LEU A 714 -1.81 0.65 21.17
C LEU A 714 -0.36 0.17 20.89
N GLY A 715 -0.20 -0.73 19.93
CA GLY A 715 1.10 -1.24 19.49
C GLY A 715 1.75 -0.40 18.38
N ARG A 716 3.01 -0.73 18.05
CA ARG A 716 3.78 -0.03 17.00
C ARG A 716 3.15 -0.19 15.61
N GLU A 717 2.65 -1.39 15.31
CA GLU A 717 2.02 -1.68 14.01
C GLU A 717 0.64 -1.00 13.89
N ASP A 718 -0.09 -0.84 15.00
CA ASP A 718 -1.35 -0.08 15.01
C ASP A 718 -1.09 1.40 14.64
N VAL A 719 -0.06 2.02 15.23
CA VAL A 719 0.36 3.39 14.87
C VAL A 719 0.87 3.48 13.44
N ARG A 720 1.54 2.43 12.91
CA ARG A 720 1.92 2.35 11.49
C ARG A 720 0.69 2.34 10.58
N VAL A 721 -0.35 1.57 10.91
CA VAL A 721 -1.61 1.50 10.14
C VAL A 721 -2.37 2.84 10.22
N LEU A 722 -2.41 3.48 11.38
CA LEU A 722 -2.99 4.82 11.54
C LEU A 722 -2.23 5.89 10.71
N ASN A 723 -0.89 5.84 10.73
CA ASN A 723 -0.03 6.73 9.94
C ASN A 723 -0.24 6.55 8.42
N GLU A 724 -0.31 5.31 7.94
CA GLU A 724 -0.57 5.02 6.52
C GLU A 724 -2.00 5.38 6.09
N GLY A 725 -2.97 5.25 7.00
CA GLY A 725 -4.33 5.73 6.79
C GLY A 725 -4.40 7.25 6.64
N LEU A 726 -3.74 7.99 7.55
CA LEU A 726 -3.64 9.45 7.46
C LEU A 726 -2.86 9.89 6.21
N LYS A 727 -1.84 9.13 5.79
CA LYS A 727 -1.05 9.45 4.59
C LYS A 727 -1.88 9.44 3.30
N GLN A 728 -2.95 8.64 3.24
CA GLN A 728 -3.85 8.59 2.08
C GLN A 728 -4.72 9.85 1.93
N THR A 729 -4.96 10.61 3.00
CA THR A 729 -5.76 11.85 2.97
C THR A 729 -4.90 13.12 3.10
N ASN A 730 -3.93 13.11 4.02
CA ASN A 730 -3.12 14.26 4.40
C ASN A 730 -1.61 13.94 4.28
N PRO A 731 -1.10 13.57 3.09
CA PRO A 731 0.27 13.08 2.93
C PRO A 731 1.34 14.08 3.38
N SER A 732 1.14 15.38 3.15
CA SER A 732 2.08 16.44 3.54
C SER A 732 2.32 16.50 5.05
N VAL A 733 1.25 16.40 5.85
CA VAL A 733 1.31 16.43 7.32
C VAL A 733 2.05 15.20 7.87
N VAL A 734 1.86 14.04 7.23
CA VAL A 734 2.58 12.81 7.60
C VAL A 734 4.06 12.89 7.21
N GLU A 735 4.38 13.31 5.99
CA GLU A 735 5.76 13.34 5.49
C GLU A 735 6.62 14.44 6.12
N GLU A 736 6.02 15.54 6.61
CA GLU A 736 6.73 16.55 7.40
C GLU A 736 7.02 16.07 8.84
N LEU A 737 6.15 15.24 9.43
CA LEU A 737 6.38 14.72 10.79
C LEU A 737 7.24 13.46 10.82
N VAL A 738 6.89 12.44 10.03
CA VAL A 738 7.43 11.07 10.13
C VAL A 738 7.96 10.60 8.76
N PRO A 739 9.26 10.25 8.64
CA PRO A 739 10.28 10.13 9.69
C PRO A 739 11.09 11.41 9.93
N ALA A 740 10.68 12.56 9.39
CA ALA A 740 11.54 13.73 9.24
C ALA A 740 11.81 14.54 10.52
N LEU A 741 10.84 14.64 11.44
CA LEU A 741 10.96 15.36 12.72
C LEU A 741 10.87 14.41 13.92
N LEU A 742 9.96 13.43 13.86
CA LEU A 742 9.78 12.40 14.87
C LEU A 742 9.86 11.01 14.23
N SER A 743 10.41 10.06 14.99
CA SER A 743 10.25 8.65 14.64
C SER A 743 8.83 8.18 14.95
N LEU A 744 8.39 7.11 14.26
CA LEU A 744 7.23 6.32 14.68
C LEU A 744 7.36 5.84 16.15
N GLY A 745 8.61 5.77 16.64
CA GLY A 745 9.05 5.64 18.03
C GLY A 745 8.31 6.59 18.98
N GLU A 746 8.51 7.90 18.78
CA GLU A 746 7.98 8.97 19.63
C GLU A 746 6.48 9.19 19.41
N VAL A 747 5.97 9.09 18.17
CA VAL A 747 4.54 9.26 17.88
C VAL A 747 3.68 8.27 18.65
N GLN A 748 4.07 6.99 18.76
CA GLN A 748 3.35 6.04 19.63
C GLN A 748 3.35 6.51 21.09
N ARG A 749 4.46 7.05 21.60
CA ARG A 749 4.57 7.49 23.00
C ARG A 749 3.64 8.68 23.30
N VAL A 750 3.49 9.61 22.34
CA VAL A 750 2.52 10.72 22.44
C VAL A 750 1.08 10.19 22.43
N LEU A 751 0.72 9.33 21.47
CA LEU A 751 -0.63 8.76 21.38
C LEU A 751 -0.97 7.92 22.63
N GLN A 752 0.02 7.21 23.19
CA GLN A 752 -0.10 6.53 24.48
C GLN A 752 -0.31 7.49 25.65
N GLY A 753 0.33 8.67 25.65
CA GLY A 753 0.10 9.72 26.65
C GLY A 753 -1.33 10.27 26.61
N LEU A 754 -1.83 10.58 25.41
CA LEU A 754 -3.23 11.00 25.21
C LEU A 754 -4.21 9.92 25.70
N LEU A 755 -4.02 8.66 25.29
CA LEU A 755 -4.86 7.54 25.72
C LEU A 755 -4.77 7.27 27.24
N ALA A 756 -3.66 7.58 27.91
CA ALA A 756 -3.51 7.39 29.37
C ALA A 756 -4.39 8.35 30.19
N GLU A 757 -4.76 9.47 29.58
CA GLU A 757 -5.71 10.44 30.13
C GLU A 757 -7.10 10.33 29.49
N GLN A 758 -7.36 9.23 28.78
CA GLN A 758 -8.59 8.95 28.04
C GLN A 758 -8.95 9.98 26.95
N VAL A 759 -7.97 10.74 26.44
CA VAL A 759 -8.17 11.64 25.31
C VAL A 759 -8.29 10.82 24.01
N PRO A 760 -9.34 11.02 23.18
CA PRO A 760 -9.45 10.36 21.88
C PRO A 760 -8.32 10.75 20.92
N ILE A 761 -7.82 9.79 20.14
CA ILE A 761 -6.86 10.03 19.06
C ILE A 761 -7.51 9.97 17.66
N LEU A 762 -8.74 10.51 17.55
CA LEU A 762 -9.55 10.49 16.33
C LEU A 762 -9.06 11.51 15.28
N ASP A 763 -8.81 12.76 15.68
CA ASP A 763 -8.29 13.82 14.81
C ASP A 763 -6.76 13.72 14.71
N LEU A 764 -6.29 12.65 14.07
CA LEU A 764 -4.85 12.41 13.85
C LEU A 764 -4.19 13.52 13.02
N ALA A 765 -4.94 14.19 12.15
CA ALA A 765 -4.42 15.31 11.36
C ALA A 765 -4.00 16.47 12.27
N ARG A 766 -4.92 16.94 13.13
CA ARG A 766 -4.64 18.03 14.07
C ARG A 766 -3.59 17.67 15.12
N ILE A 767 -3.58 16.41 15.57
CA ILE A 767 -2.50 15.89 16.43
C ILE A 767 -1.14 16.02 15.72
N TYR A 768 -1.02 15.54 14.47
CA TYR A 768 0.24 15.59 13.74
C TYR A 768 0.68 17.03 13.43
N GLU A 769 -0.24 17.94 13.10
CA GLU A 769 0.07 19.36 12.90
C GLU A 769 0.64 20.01 14.19
N ALA A 770 0.04 19.76 15.35
CA ALA A 770 0.55 20.24 16.63
C ALA A 770 1.93 19.64 16.97
N LEU A 771 2.16 18.37 16.65
CA LEU A 771 3.46 17.71 16.84
C LEU A 771 4.53 18.23 15.86
N THR A 772 4.17 18.57 14.62
CA THR A 772 5.08 19.19 13.64
C THR A 772 5.51 20.58 14.10
N LEU A 773 4.61 21.36 14.71
CA LEU A 773 4.94 22.68 15.27
C LEU A 773 5.80 22.56 16.55
N ARG A 774 5.45 21.66 17.48
CA ARG A 774 6.22 21.48 18.73
C ARG A 774 7.58 20.82 18.49
N GLY A 775 7.65 19.80 17.64
CA GLY A 775 8.85 19.01 17.34
C GLY A 775 10.00 19.84 16.74
N LYS A 776 9.69 20.94 16.05
CA LYS A 776 10.68 21.92 15.56
C LYS A 776 11.37 22.71 16.67
N VAL A 777 10.80 22.72 17.88
CA VAL A 777 11.34 23.38 19.08
C VAL A 777 11.92 22.36 20.06
N SER A 778 11.22 21.24 20.28
CA SER A 778 11.63 20.17 21.18
C SER A 778 10.86 18.88 20.91
N THR A 779 11.57 17.74 20.93
CA THR A 779 10.98 16.40 20.81
C THR A 779 10.63 15.76 22.17
N ASP A 780 10.60 16.55 23.25
CA ASP A 780 10.27 16.06 24.58
C ASP A 780 8.83 15.52 24.66
N ALA A 781 8.69 14.27 25.11
CA ALA A 781 7.42 13.55 25.04
C ALA A 781 6.29 14.18 25.89
N GLU A 782 6.63 14.93 26.94
CA GLU A 782 5.66 15.64 27.76
C GLU A 782 5.11 16.87 27.02
N GLY A 783 5.96 17.78 26.57
CA GLY A 783 5.55 18.96 25.79
C GLY A 783 4.91 18.62 24.44
N LEU A 784 5.26 17.48 23.83
CA LEU A 784 4.56 16.94 22.66
C LEU A 784 3.12 16.50 23.00
N VAL A 785 2.89 15.85 24.15
CA VAL A 785 1.54 15.50 24.62
C VAL A 785 0.75 16.76 24.96
N GLU A 786 1.32 17.73 25.69
CA GLU A 786 0.63 18.99 26.02
C GLU A 786 0.25 19.78 24.74
N ALA A 787 1.13 19.84 23.74
CA ALA A 787 0.83 20.49 22.46
C ALA A 787 -0.34 19.81 21.72
N ALA A 788 -0.35 18.47 21.68
CA ALA A 788 -1.45 17.72 21.09
C ALA A 788 -2.76 17.90 21.88
N ARG A 789 -2.72 17.91 23.22
CA ARG A 789 -3.88 18.18 24.07
C ARG A 789 -4.50 19.56 23.82
N VAL A 790 -3.69 20.61 23.77
CA VAL A 790 -4.17 21.98 23.50
C VAL A 790 -4.84 22.08 22.13
N SER A 791 -4.33 21.39 21.10
CA SER A 791 -5.00 21.37 19.78
C SER A 791 -6.36 20.63 19.81
N LEU A 792 -6.48 19.61 20.68
CA LEU A 792 -7.70 18.83 20.90
C LEU A 792 -8.65 19.46 21.95
N GLY A 793 -8.40 20.70 22.40
CA GLY A 793 -9.12 21.35 23.51
C GLY A 793 -10.63 21.16 23.45
N ASP A 794 -11.27 21.52 22.33
CA ASP A 794 -12.72 21.36 22.12
C ASP A 794 -13.22 19.92 22.39
N THR A 795 -12.48 18.91 21.92
CA THR A 795 -12.82 17.48 22.07
C THR A 795 -12.60 16.98 23.49
N ILE A 796 -11.61 17.53 24.20
CA ILE A 796 -11.34 17.20 25.61
C ILE A 796 -12.40 17.84 26.52
N VAL A 797 -12.82 19.06 26.20
CA VAL A 797 -13.85 19.80 26.96
C VAL A 797 -15.24 19.22 26.72
N ASP A 798 -15.65 19.00 25.47
CA ASP A 798 -16.96 18.43 25.11
C ASP A 798 -17.20 17.05 25.74
N ARG A 799 -16.19 16.17 25.69
CA ARG A 799 -16.22 14.84 26.33
C ARG A 799 -16.45 14.89 27.84
N ASN A 800 -16.02 15.96 28.50
CA ASN A 800 -16.08 16.14 29.95
C ASN A 800 -17.20 17.10 30.40
N ALA A 801 -17.95 17.68 29.46
CA ALA A 801 -19.09 18.53 29.73
C ALA A 801 -20.36 17.70 29.92
N SER A 802 -21.33 18.25 30.64
CA SER A 802 -22.67 17.68 30.80
C SER A 802 -23.71 18.79 30.68
N ASP A 803 -24.78 18.54 29.92
CA ASP A 803 -25.84 19.54 29.64
C ASP A 803 -25.33 20.83 28.97
N HIS A 804 -24.24 20.74 28.16
CA HIS A 804 -23.47 21.87 27.62
C HIS A 804 -22.81 22.78 28.67
N VAL A 805 -22.63 22.28 29.90
CA VAL A 805 -21.91 22.94 30.99
C VAL A 805 -20.64 22.15 31.34
N LEU A 806 -19.48 22.81 31.31
CA LEU A 806 -18.25 22.28 31.90
C LEU A 806 -18.22 22.64 33.38
N ARG A 807 -18.31 21.63 34.24
CA ARG A 807 -18.33 21.77 35.70
C ARG A 807 -16.89 21.64 36.23
N VAL A 808 -16.34 22.73 36.75
CA VAL A 808 -14.91 22.84 37.09
C VAL A 808 -14.67 22.95 38.60
N LEU A 809 -13.60 22.31 39.05
CA LEU A 809 -12.90 22.61 40.30
C LEU A 809 -11.67 23.47 39.94
N THR A 810 -11.51 24.61 40.60
CA THR A 810 -10.33 25.48 40.44
C THR A 810 -9.35 25.26 41.59
N ILE A 811 -8.12 25.73 41.43
CA ILE A 811 -7.11 25.73 42.50
C ILE A 811 -7.06 27.11 43.15
N GLU A 812 -6.94 27.17 44.48
CA GLU A 812 -6.68 28.40 45.22
C GLU A 812 -5.36 29.05 44.73
N PRO A 813 -5.32 30.36 44.39
CA PRO A 813 -4.13 30.98 43.79
C PRO A 813 -2.83 30.83 44.59
N ALA A 814 -2.88 30.85 45.93
CA ALA A 814 -1.72 30.61 46.77
C ALA A 814 -1.22 29.15 46.69
N THR A 815 -2.15 28.19 46.61
CA THR A 815 -1.84 26.78 46.35
C THR A 815 -1.28 26.59 44.94
N GLU A 816 -1.86 27.22 43.90
CA GLU A 816 -1.37 27.13 42.52
C GLU A 816 0.06 27.71 42.35
N GLN A 817 0.35 28.84 42.99
CA GLN A 817 1.70 29.42 43.03
C GLN A 817 2.71 28.50 43.74
N MET A 818 2.33 27.90 44.88
CA MET A 818 3.16 26.90 45.58
C MET A 818 3.46 25.68 44.68
N LEU A 819 2.50 25.22 43.87
CA LEU A 819 2.70 24.12 42.92
C LEU A 819 3.69 24.51 41.81
N LEU A 820 3.59 25.72 41.26
CA LEU A 820 4.53 26.25 40.26
C LEU A 820 5.96 26.35 40.83
N GLU A 821 6.13 26.90 42.03
CA GLU A 821 7.44 27.03 42.71
C GLU A 821 8.04 25.68 43.12
N SER A 822 7.21 24.65 43.29
CA SER A 822 7.62 23.28 43.61
C SER A 822 7.97 22.42 42.39
N LEU A 823 7.75 22.93 41.17
CA LEU A 823 7.97 22.18 39.93
C LEU A 823 9.47 21.97 39.65
N ARG A 824 9.91 20.73 39.46
CA ARG A 824 11.29 20.36 39.13
C ARG A 824 11.33 19.43 37.91
N PRO A 825 12.36 19.48 37.06
CA PRO A 825 12.58 18.46 36.04
C PRO A 825 12.99 17.12 36.67
N GLY A 826 12.71 16.02 35.99
CA GLY A 826 13.14 14.67 36.34
C GLY A 826 13.09 13.72 35.13
N ASP A 827 13.62 12.51 35.28
CA ASP A 827 13.84 11.55 34.18
C ASP A 827 12.53 11.11 33.46
N GLY A 828 11.38 11.30 34.10
CA GLY A 828 10.05 10.97 33.57
C GLY A 828 9.24 12.16 33.06
N GLY A 829 9.79 13.38 33.06
CA GLY A 829 9.07 14.64 32.87
C GLY A 829 9.12 15.53 34.12
N THR A 830 8.25 16.53 34.21
CA THR A 830 8.17 17.41 35.38
C THR A 830 7.59 16.72 36.62
N GLN A 831 8.01 17.13 37.81
CA GLN A 831 7.52 16.59 39.08
C GLN A 831 7.33 17.68 40.14
N LEU A 832 6.34 17.50 41.02
CA LEU A 832 6.04 18.40 42.12
C LEU A 832 6.84 17.98 43.36
N SER A 833 7.89 18.74 43.68
CA SER A 833 8.80 18.51 44.82
C SER A 833 8.21 19.05 46.13
N LEU A 834 7.03 18.58 46.50
CA LEU A 834 6.29 19.01 47.70
C LEU A 834 6.67 18.20 48.95
N ALA A 835 6.47 18.79 50.12
CA ALA A 835 6.52 18.07 51.38
C ALA A 835 5.28 17.14 51.56
N PRO A 836 5.40 15.98 52.25
CA PRO A 836 4.33 14.97 52.30
C PRO A 836 3.01 15.48 52.88
N ASP A 837 3.06 16.35 53.89
CA ASP A 837 1.90 17.02 54.50
C ASP A 837 1.11 17.84 53.47
N ARG A 838 1.81 18.54 52.57
CA ARG A 838 1.19 19.34 51.51
C ARG A 838 0.61 18.49 50.39
N VAL A 839 1.22 17.34 50.11
CA VAL A 839 0.65 16.34 49.19
C VAL A 839 -0.62 15.73 49.78
N GLU A 840 -0.59 15.28 51.04
CA GLU A 840 -1.74 14.66 51.69
C GLU A 840 -2.91 15.64 51.86
N GLY A 841 -2.62 16.89 52.28
CA GLY A 841 -3.62 17.96 52.33
C GLY A 841 -4.24 18.27 50.98
N LEU A 842 -3.44 18.36 49.91
CA LEU A 842 -3.95 18.59 48.54
C LEU A 842 -4.85 17.44 48.08
N LEU A 843 -4.40 16.20 48.23
CA LEU A 843 -5.15 15.03 47.75
C LEU A 843 -6.42 14.78 48.56
N THR A 844 -6.44 15.13 49.85
CA THR A 844 -7.65 15.11 50.70
C THR A 844 -8.63 16.21 50.28
N SER A 845 -8.13 17.43 50.00
CA SER A 845 -8.91 18.55 49.48
C SER A 845 -9.56 18.23 48.12
N VAL A 846 -8.81 17.62 47.19
CA VAL A 846 -9.34 17.11 45.91
C VAL A 846 -10.43 16.06 46.11
N ARG A 847 -10.20 15.04 46.97
CA ARG A 847 -11.20 14.00 47.25
C ARG A 847 -12.51 14.56 47.77
N ALA A 848 -12.45 15.42 48.80
CA ALA A 848 -13.65 16.01 49.39
C ALA A 848 -14.50 16.82 48.38
N GLN A 849 -13.85 17.56 47.48
CA GLN A 849 -14.54 18.31 46.42
C GLN A 849 -15.13 17.39 45.34
N VAL A 850 -14.47 16.28 44.99
CA VAL A 850 -15.02 15.28 44.05
C VAL A 850 -16.19 14.52 44.68
N GLU A 851 -16.05 14.03 45.91
CA GLU A 851 -17.10 13.31 46.63
C GLU A 851 -18.36 14.17 46.82
N ALA A 852 -18.20 15.47 47.13
CA ALA A 852 -19.31 16.42 47.18
C ALA A 852 -19.98 16.64 45.81
N ALA A 853 -19.21 16.67 44.72
CA ALA A 853 -19.75 16.78 43.37
C ALA A 853 -20.49 15.50 42.94
N GLU A 854 -19.90 14.33 43.13
CA GLU A 854 -20.50 13.02 42.82
C GLU A 854 -21.77 12.77 43.63
N ALA A 855 -21.81 13.14 44.91
CA ALA A 855 -23.02 13.10 45.75
C ALA A 855 -24.15 14.02 45.24
N SER A 856 -23.83 15.06 44.46
CA SER A 856 -24.80 15.92 43.76
C SER A 856 -25.14 15.46 42.33
N GLY A 857 -24.62 14.29 41.91
CA GLY A 857 -24.77 13.77 40.55
C GLY A 857 -23.96 14.51 39.48
N LYS A 858 -23.04 15.40 39.88
CA LYS A 858 -22.22 16.20 38.96
C LYS A 858 -20.88 15.53 38.69
N GLN A 859 -20.58 15.31 37.41
CA GLN A 859 -19.19 15.09 36.99
C GLN A 859 -18.44 16.43 37.00
N VAL A 860 -17.17 16.40 37.39
CA VAL A 860 -16.30 17.59 37.50
C VAL A 860 -14.91 17.33 36.92
N VAL A 861 -14.24 18.39 36.48
CA VAL A 861 -12.82 18.39 36.09
C VAL A 861 -12.01 19.33 36.95
N LEU A 862 -10.76 19.00 37.25
CA LEU A 862 -9.82 19.93 37.90
C LEU A 862 -9.13 20.77 36.82
N VAL A 863 -9.11 22.10 36.97
CA VAL A 863 -8.47 23.01 36.00
C VAL A 863 -7.33 23.78 36.66
N CYS A 864 -6.19 23.88 35.96
CA CYS A 864 -4.97 24.50 36.49
C CYS A 864 -4.12 25.19 35.41
N ALA A 865 -3.04 25.85 35.85
CA ALA A 865 -2.02 26.43 34.97
C ALA A 865 -1.34 25.36 34.09
N PRO A 866 -1.09 25.61 32.79
CA PRO A 866 -0.52 24.61 31.88
C PRO A 866 0.80 24.00 32.35
N ALA A 867 1.68 24.79 32.98
CA ALA A 867 3.00 24.34 33.40
C ALA A 867 2.98 23.25 34.50
N ILE A 868 1.93 23.19 35.33
CA ILE A 868 1.80 22.17 36.39
C ILE A 868 0.90 21.00 35.99
N ARG A 869 0.10 21.12 34.92
CA ARG A 869 -0.94 20.16 34.53
C ARG A 869 -0.46 18.69 34.43
N PRO A 870 0.63 18.32 33.74
CA PRO A 870 1.07 16.92 33.65
C PRO A 870 1.57 16.37 35.00
N ALA A 871 2.29 17.17 35.78
CA ALA A 871 2.78 16.77 37.10
C ALA A 871 1.65 16.64 38.13
N LEU A 872 0.67 17.56 38.09
CA LEU A 872 -0.53 17.52 38.92
C LEU A 872 -1.43 16.34 38.54
N ARG A 873 -1.63 16.04 37.25
CA ARG A 873 -2.36 14.85 36.80
C ARG A 873 -1.75 13.57 37.37
N ARG A 874 -0.42 13.42 37.31
CA ARG A 874 0.28 12.27 37.89
C ARG A 874 0.04 12.14 39.40
N LEU A 875 0.07 13.25 40.13
CA LEU A 875 -0.16 13.28 41.57
C LEU A 875 -1.61 12.94 41.94
N VAL A 876 -2.58 13.59 41.28
CA VAL A 876 -4.02 13.38 41.46
C VAL A 876 -4.44 11.94 41.10
N ALA A 877 -3.83 11.34 40.07
CA ALA A 877 -4.12 9.97 39.66
C ALA A 877 -3.84 8.92 40.75
N LEU A 878 -3.00 9.22 41.75
CA LEU A 878 -2.77 8.35 42.92
C LEU A 878 -3.94 8.34 43.89
N ALA A 879 -4.74 9.42 43.94
CA ALA A 879 -5.83 9.60 44.90
C ALA A 879 -7.22 9.42 44.29
N VAL A 880 -7.41 9.92 43.07
CA VAL A 880 -8.67 9.88 42.30
C VAL A 880 -8.34 9.57 40.83
N PRO A 881 -8.13 8.29 40.46
CA PRO A 881 -7.63 7.92 39.12
C PRO A 881 -8.48 8.44 37.96
N ARG A 882 -9.81 8.53 38.18
CA ARG A 882 -10.82 8.91 37.18
C ARG A 882 -10.96 10.42 36.95
N LEU A 883 -10.46 11.28 37.85
CA LEU A 883 -10.62 12.74 37.73
C LEU A 883 -9.80 13.30 36.56
N PRO A 884 -10.42 13.95 35.54
CA PRO A 884 -9.68 14.64 34.50
C PRO A 884 -9.01 15.91 35.05
N VAL A 885 -7.78 16.17 34.62
CA VAL A 885 -7.03 17.39 34.96
C VAL A 885 -6.70 18.14 33.68
N LEU A 886 -7.34 19.30 33.50
CA LEU A 886 -7.25 20.14 32.30
C LEU A 886 -6.40 21.37 32.56
N SER A 887 -5.82 21.95 31.50
CA SER A 887 -5.18 23.27 31.60
C SER A 887 -6.14 24.41 31.23
N TYR A 888 -5.92 25.61 31.76
CA TYR A 888 -6.66 26.80 31.33
C TYR A 888 -6.61 26.99 29.80
N SER A 889 -5.49 26.63 29.15
CA SER A 889 -5.32 26.72 27.69
C SER A 889 -6.16 25.72 26.89
N GLU A 890 -6.48 24.54 27.45
CA GLU A 890 -7.41 23.59 26.83
C GLU A 890 -8.86 24.09 26.91
N VAL A 891 -9.20 24.76 28.01
CA VAL A 891 -10.56 25.28 28.26
C VAL A 891 -10.84 26.59 27.54
N SER A 892 -9.81 27.44 27.32
CA SER A 892 -9.95 28.81 26.80
C SER A 892 -10.58 28.95 25.41
N GLY A 893 -10.64 27.87 24.62
CA GLY A 893 -11.26 27.87 23.29
C GLY A 893 -12.76 27.56 23.26
N THR A 894 -13.34 27.07 24.37
CA THR A 894 -14.68 26.48 24.36
C THR A 894 -15.81 27.51 24.22
N THR A 895 -16.89 27.09 23.59
CA THR A 895 -18.18 27.81 23.53
C THR A 895 -19.15 27.40 24.65
N LEU A 896 -18.77 26.44 25.50
CA LEU A 896 -19.59 25.87 26.56
C LEU A 896 -19.57 26.73 27.84
N THR A 897 -20.65 26.67 28.61
CA THR A 897 -20.76 27.42 29.87
C THR A 897 -19.86 26.79 30.94
N ILE A 898 -19.06 27.58 31.65
CA ILE A 898 -18.20 27.11 32.74
C ILE A 898 -18.90 27.35 34.08
N ASP A 899 -19.17 26.30 34.84
CA ASP A 899 -19.77 26.31 36.19
C ASP A 899 -18.69 25.93 37.23
N THR A 900 -18.30 26.85 38.11
CA THR A 900 -17.29 26.59 39.14
C THR A 900 -17.94 25.99 40.37
N VAL A 901 -17.79 24.67 40.54
CA VAL A 901 -18.47 23.88 41.56
C VAL A 901 -17.75 23.91 42.91
N GLY A 902 -16.43 24.13 42.92
CA GLY A 902 -15.62 24.14 44.13
C GLY A 902 -14.19 24.63 43.92
N VAL A 903 -13.47 24.85 45.02
CA VAL A 903 -12.07 25.31 45.02
C VAL A 903 -11.23 24.34 45.85
N VAL A 904 -10.10 23.91 45.29
CA VAL A 904 -9.11 23.04 45.93
C VAL A 904 -7.96 23.91 46.45
N GLY A 905 -7.71 23.84 47.76
CA GLY A 905 -6.58 24.51 48.41
C GLY A 905 -5.94 23.63 49.48
N VAL A 906 -4.66 23.84 49.75
CA VAL A 906 -3.96 23.23 50.90
C VAL A 906 -4.02 24.21 52.05
N GLY A 907 -5.08 24.08 52.86
CA GLY A 907 -5.38 25.01 53.95
C GLY A 907 -4.16 25.33 54.81
N HIS A 908 -3.96 26.63 55.08
CA HIS A 908 -2.92 27.06 56.01
C HIS A 908 -3.19 26.45 57.38
N ALA A 909 -2.31 25.54 57.83
CA ALA A 909 -2.19 25.23 59.23
C ALA A 909 -1.79 26.53 59.95
N ILE A 910 -2.76 27.15 60.61
CA ILE A 910 -2.54 28.38 61.38
C ILE A 910 -1.62 28.02 62.53
N ALA A 911 -0.37 28.46 62.46
CA ALA A 911 0.55 28.41 63.58
C ALA A 911 0.05 29.39 64.65
N ALA A 912 -0.35 28.82 65.80
CA ALA A 912 -0.72 29.54 67.01
C ALA A 912 0.49 29.64 67.97
#